data_AF-A0A970G1K5-F1
#
_entry.id   AF-A0A970G1K5-F1
#
_cell.length_a   1.000
_cell.length_b   1.000
_cell.length_c   1.000
_cell.angle_alpha   90.00
_cell.angle_beta   90.00
_cell.angle_gamma   90.00
#
_symmetry.space_group_name_H-M   'P 1'
#
loop_
_entity.id
_entity.type
_entity.pdbx_description
1 polymer ?
#
loop_
_entity_poly.entity_id
_entity_poly.type
_entity_poly.pdbx_seq_one_letter_code
_entity_poly.pdbx_strand_id
1 'polypeptide(L)'
;MAVNQALFVAIPAAALLINLYLLLICISARKTKVVRAFMLLILAFSAWTGGSAAMRALLYPGYRFWYDVSMAGIFAAPFMMYYFTYHFTGQRARLPLLLLGGLWLVLTILALNDVFILSPAVTAGGETSEFRFGVSYWVAMPLAAGLYTLFLCWRLIRRAVKEKGMPVSSVRPLYYGSILMFLGLASSAVPGLGSFPVDPLACGINALFVFYALHRKHLITFRMVLGRGPLYLAAALFTTITLAVVYPAIDRLYRLYFPEYLAQQTIVIAVLVSLLTVLVYNIIRKLLNSLFARGMNARDEELRRFSREINESLDSQQILQTFGHFIERNIDCDAAYICVRDENNTFVTRASTKPTVVETLSLPGNSPLIEWLQEHNLAISMPDFVRTQHYRSMWESEKELLDSRNIRLALPVMEGGRLMAVTLFADEDSRKAYSSADIVFLEAASAVMSIATRNAMLYSAMQNEAQHDGLTGLYNRRHFLQRIRQDFVKAAKSSFTVAVFSLDDFRLYNELYGSHEGDRLLQDFSKMLLLAAGNQGVVSRYSGKEFVMAVPFQDAAAVQGMVDVVRDLLKDYLRRRREEGHRFLTFSAGICSYPAAAGNMDEAIQFASIATYAAKKNGKNRTQLYRDGQQFIQATPEALRFGEQCAQTIYALTAAVDAKDHYTFNHSENVSLYASKLAEEIGLDREHVEIVRQAGLLHDIGKIGVPEHILSKKGPLTREEMQIMQGHVEGSIAMIKYLPSLDYVIPAAIGHHERWDGNGYPRGLAGEEIPVGARCLCVADAFDAMTTKRSYKQALSVEAALDELRRNLGVQFDPRIGLAFIKMVEEGKISLPRRDTASAPDA
;
A
#
# COMPACT_ATOMS: atom_id res chain seq x y z
N MET A 1 48.71 60.83 3.48
CA MET A 1 47.94 60.26 4.60
C MET A 1 48.57 58.93 4.95
N ALA A 2 49.23 58.80 6.10
CA ALA A 2 49.85 57.54 6.51
C ALA A 2 48.74 56.50 6.73
N VAL A 3 48.53 55.61 5.76
CA VAL A 3 47.65 54.45 5.92
C VAL A 3 48.18 53.67 7.11
N ASN A 4 47.30 53.44 8.09
CA ASN A 4 47.64 52.79 9.36
C ASN A 4 48.34 51.45 9.07
N GLN A 5 49.63 51.32 9.38
CA GLN A 5 50.47 50.16 9.02
C GLN A 5 49.87 48.84 9.52
N ALA A 6 49.12 48.88 10.62
CA ALA A 6 48.35 47.75 11.14
C ALA A 6 47.32 47.22 10.11
N LEU A 7 46.60 48.09 9.39
CA LEU A 7 45.64 47.68 8.37
C LEU A 7 46.33 47.08 7.14
N PHE A 8 47.55 47.53 6.84
CA PHE A 8 48.33 47.07 5.69
C PHE A 8 48.78 45.60 5.82
N VAL A 9 48.88 45.07 7.04
CA VAL A 9 49.15 43.65 7.32
C VAL A 9 47.86 42.90 7.69
N ALA A 10 46.95 43.53 8.44
CA ALA A 10 45.74 42.88 8.93
C ALA A 10 44.78 42.45 7.82
N ILE A 11 44.64 43.25 6.75
CA ILE A 11 43.71 42.93 5.66
C ILE A 11 44.14 41.67 4.88
N PRO A 12 45.39 41.55 4.39
CA PRO A 12 45.88 40.31 3.80
C PRO A 12 45.80 39.10 4.75
N ALA A 13 46.09 39.29 6.04
CA ALA A 13 46.00 38.22 7.04
C ALA A 13 44.54 37.76 7.26
N ALA A 14 43.58 38.67 7.31
CA ALA A 14 42.16 38.35 7.41
C ALA A 14 41.66 37.59 6.17
N ALA A 15 42.07 38.02 4.97
CA ALA A 15 41.74 37.33 3.72
C ALA A 15 42.36 35.92 3.68
N LEU A 16 43.60 35.74 4.15
CA LEU A 16 44.25 34.44 4.29
C LEU A 16 43.46 33.51 5.22
N LEU A 17 43.03 34.02 6.38
CA LEU A 17 42.25 33.23 7.34
C LEU A 17 40.92 32.74 6.75
N ILE A 18 40.22 33.60 6.01
CA ILE A 18 39.02 33.22 5.27
C ILE A 18 39.35 32.11 4.27
N ASN A 19 40.39 32.28 3.45
CA ASN A 19 40.79 31.30 2.44
C ASN A 19 41.17 29.95 3.06
N LEU A 20 41.97 29.93 4.12
CA LEU A 20 42.36 28.70 4.82
C LEU A 20 41.15 28.00 5.44
N TYR A 21 40.22 28.74 6.05
CA TYR A 21 38.99 28.15 6.58
C TYR A 21 38.16 27.48 5.48
N LEU A 22 37.95 28.16 4.35
CA LEU A 22 37.22 27.62 3.21
C LEU A 22 37.91 26.40 2.61
N LEU A 23 39.25 26.39 2.55
CA LEU A 23 40.04 25.26 2.06
C LEU A 23 39.82 24.02 2.95
N LEU A 24 39.81 24.18 4.28
CA LEU A 24 39.59 23.08 5.23
C LEU A 24 38.20 22.46 5.08
N ILE A 25 37.16 23.27 4.86
CA ILE A 25 35.81 22.77 4.56
C ILE A 25 35.82 21.93 3.27
N CYS A 26 36.57 22.37 2.26
CA CYS A 26 36.65 21.65 0.98
C CYS A 26 37.51 20.39 1.06
N ILE A 27 38.48 20.34 1.98
CA ILE A 27 39.27 19.14 2.26
C ILE A 27 38.37 18.02 2.80
N SER A 28 37.43 18.34 3.68
CA SER A 28 36.47 17.36 4.24
C SER A 28 35.28 17.05 3.31
N ALA A 29 35.07 17.85 2.26
CA ALA A 29 34.00 17.65 1.29
C ALA A 29 34.30 16.56 0.24
N ARG A 30 33.24 15.99 -0.36
CA ARG A 30 33.35 14.99 -1.43
C ARG A 30 34.14 15.55 -2.63
N LYS A 31 35.11 14.78 -3.13
CA LYS A 31 36.06 15.19 -4.17
C LYS A 31 35.48 15.20 -5.59
N THR A 32 34.47 16.04 -5.83
CA THR A 32 33.97 16.31 -7.18
C THR A 32 34.98 17.15 -7.97
N LYS A 33 34.87 17.16 -9.31
CA LYS A 33 35.73 18.00 -10.17
C LYS A 33 35.56 19.50 -9.86
N VAL A 34 34.34 19.92 -9.49
CA VAL A 34 34.02 21.32 -9.14
C VAL A 34 34.67 21.69 -7.80
N VAL A 35 34.56 20.85 -6.77
CA VAL A 35 35.20 21.09 -5.46
C VAL A 35 36.73 21.11 -5.60
N ARG A 36 37.32 20.24 -6.43
CA ARG A 36 38.76 20.29 -6.74
C ARG A 36 39.17 21.59 -7.42
N ALA A 37 38.40 22.06 -8.39
CA ALA A 37 38.67 23.33 -9.05
C ALA A 37 38.59 24.52 -8.07
N PHE A 38 37.65 24.49 -7.13
CA PHE A 38 37.56 25.51 -6.09
C PHE A 38 38.74 25.46 -5.11
N MET A 39 39.17 24.27 -4.68
CA MET A 39 40.35 24.13 -3.83
C MET A 39 41.60 24.73 -4.48
N LEU A 40 41.80 24.54 -5.80
CA LEU A 40 42.92 25.14 -6.53
C LEU A 40 42.82 26.67 -6.60
N LEU A 41 41.61 27.20 -6.78
CA LEU A 41 41.36 28.65 -6.73
C LEU A 41 41.69 29.24 -5.35
N ILE A 42 41.20 28.61 -4.28
CA ILE A 42 41.49 29.04 -2.91
C ILE A 42 42.97 28.90 -2.56
N LEU A 43 43.67 27.90 -3.11
CA LEU A 43 45.12 27.75 -2.95
C LEU A 43 45.87 28.93 -3.59
N ALA A 44 45.50 29.33 -4.81
CA ALA A 44 46.07 30.49 -5.48
C ALA A 44 45.80 31.79 -4.68
N PHE A 45 44.58 31.95 -4.17
CA PHE A 45 44.22 33.06 -3.28
C PHE A 45 45.02 33.05 -1.98
N SER A 46 45.24 31.88 -1.38
CA SER A 46 46.04 31.75 -0.15
C SER A 46 47.51 32.09 -0.39
N ALA A 47 48.10 31.65 -1.51
CA ALA A 47 49.46 32.00 -1.89
C ALA A 47 49.60 33.52 -2.09
N TRP A 48 48.61 34.14 -2.74
CA TRP A 48 48.57 35.59 -2.90
C TRP A 48 48.45 36.31 -1.55
N THR A 49 47.40 36.06 -0.78
CA THR A 49 47.14 36.82 0.46
C THR A 49 48.18 36.53 1.53
N GLY A 50 48.65 35.28 1.64
CA GLY A 50 49.67 34.85 2.57
C GLY A 50 51.07 35.34 2.19
N GLY A 51 51.45 35.26 0.92
CA GLY A 51 52.70 35.85 0.42
C GLY A 51 52.74 37.35 0.66
N SER A 52 51.66 38.07 0.35
CA SER A 52 51.57 39.51 0.63
C SER A 52 51.66 39.82 2.13
N ALA A 53 51.02 39.06 3.01
CA ALA A 53 51.08 39.27 4.45
C ALA A 53 52.50 39.01 5.00
N ALA A 54 53.09 37.88 4.61
CA ALA A 54 54.40 37.43 5.08
C ALA A 54 55.55 38.32 4.60
N MET A 55 55.47 38.78 3.35
CA MET A 55 56.40 39.78 2.78
C MET A 55 56.40 41.06 3.62
N ARG A 56 55.21 41.58 3.94
CA ARG A 56 55.05 42.83 4.70
C ARG A 56 55.41 42.68 6.17
N ALA A 57 55.22 41.48 6.73
CA ALA A 57 55.65 41.13 8.09
C ALA A 57 57.14 40.75 8.18
N LEU A 58 57.88 40.77 7.07
CA LEU A 58 59.31 40.42 7.00
C LEU A 58 59.64 39.02 7.56
N LEU A 59 58.75 38.05 7.34
CA LEU A 59 58.96 36.68 7.81
C LEU A 59 60.14 36.02 7.07
N TYR A 60 60.90 35.19 7.78
CA TYR A 60 61.88 34.29 7.18
C TYR A 60 61.21 33.43 6.08
N PRO A 61 61.84 33.16 4.92
CA PRO A 61 63.24 33.39 4.54
C PRO A 61 63.57 34.80 4.00
N GLY A 62 62.60 35.72 3.93
CA GLY A 62 62.80 37.11 3.53
C GLY A 62 61.71 37.63 2.60
N TYR A 63 61.66 38.95 2.42
CA TYR A 63 60.59 39.60 1.66
C TYR A 63 60.56 39.21 0.18
N ARG A 64 61.71 38.95 -0.47
CA ARG A 64 61.77 38.55 -1.88
C ARG A 64 61.09 37.21 -2.13
N PHE A 65 61.35 36.21 -1.28
CA PHE A 65 60.69 34.91 -1.38
C PHE A 65 59.17 35.04 -1.28
N TRP A 66 58.69 35.79 -0.28
CA TRP A 66 57.25 35.98 -0.08
C TRP A 66 56.60 36.85 -1.17
N TYR A 67 57.37 37.77 -1.76
CA TYR A 67 56.97 38.49 -2.97
C TYR A 67 56.75 37.53 -4.14
N ASP A 68 57.69 36.61 -4.40
CA ASP A 68 57.58 35.61 -5.47
C ASP A 68 56.37 34.67 -5.24
N VAL A 69 56.13 34.23 -4.01
CA VAL A 69 54.93 33.45 -3.63
C VAL A 69 53.64 34.25 -3.90
N SER A 70 53.63 35.54 -3.55
CA SER A 70 52.50 36.43 -3.79
C SER A 70 52.25 36.60 -5.29
N MET A 71 53.30 36.83 -6.08
CA MET A 71 53.23 36.97 -7.54
C MET A 71 52.71 35.69 -8.20
N ALA A 72 53.20 34.51 -7.80
CA ALA A 72 52.67 33.24 -8.29
C ALA A 72 51.16 33.10 -8.03
N GLY A 73 50.69 33.50 -6.84
CA GLY A 73 49.26 33.49 -6.50
C GLY A 73 48.42 34.47 -7.32
N ILE A 74 48.88 35.71 -7.47
CA ILE A 74 48.22 36.77 -8.25
C ILE A 74 48.01 36.35 -9.71
N PHE A 75 49.06 35.82 -10.34
CA PHE A 75 49.03 35.47 -11.76
C PHE A 75 48.35 34.12 -12.02
N ALA A 76 48.27 33.22 -11.02
CA ALA A 76 47.48 32.00 -11.14
C ALA A 76 45.97 32.24 -10.96
N ALA A 77 45.56 33.24 -10.17
CA ALA A 77 44.18 33.48 -9.78
C ALA A 77 43.18 33.63 -10.97
N PRO A 78 43.45 34.44 -12.01
CA PRO A 78 42.56 34.58 -13.16
C PRO A 78 42.26 33.26 -13.88
N PHE A 79 43.31 32.45 -14.14
CA PHE A 79 43.13 31.13 -14.75
C PHE A 79 42.36 30.18 -13.84
N MET A 80 42.67 30.15 -12.54
CA MET A 80 41.94 29.30 -11.60
C MET A 80 40.46 29.68 -11.47
N MET A 81 40.14 30.97 -11.60
CA MET A 81 38.75 31.44 -11.61
C MET A 81 38.00 30.96 -12.86
N TYR A 82 38.66 30.99 -14.01
CA TYR A 82 38.13 30.42 -15.25
C TYR A 82 37.99 28.89 -15.16
N TYR A 83 39.00 28.19 -14.62
CA TYR A 83 38.99 26.74 -14.43
C TYR A 83 37.83 26.30 -13.51
N PHE A 84 37.60 27.04 -12.42
CA PHE A 84 36.43 26.85 -11.57
C PHE A 84 35.12 27.04 -12.34
N THR A 85 34.99 28.17 -13.06
CA THR A 85 33.79 28.49 -13.85
C THR A 85 33.50 27.44 -14.93
N TYR A 86 34.54 26.93 -15.59
CA TYR A 86 34.47 25.85 -16.58
C TYR A 86 33.85 24.58 -16.00
N HIS A 87 34.33 24.14 -14.84
CA HIS A 87 33.80 22.95 -14.17
C HIS A 87 32.43 23.20 -13.53
N PHE A 88 32.19 24.37 -12.95
CA PHE A 88 30.92 24.74 -12.34
C PHE A 88 29.77 24.81 -13.36
N THR A 89 30.07 25.23 -14.59
CA THR A 89 29.11 25.30 -15.71
C THR A 89 29.06 24.02 -16.55
N GLY A 90 29.83 22.99 -16.18
CA GLY A 90 29.78 21.64 -16.78
C GLY A 90 30.20 21.60 -18.26
N GLN A 91 31.19 22.38 -18.65
CA GLN A 91 31.66 22.45 -20.04
C GLN A 91 32.49 21.21 -20.44
N ARG A 92 32.50 20.90 -21.74
CA ARG A 92 33.22 19.73 -22.30
C ARG A 92 34.42 20.08 -23.19
N ALA A 93 34.45 21.28 -23.77
CA ALA A 93 35.50 21.70 -24.71
C ALA A 93 36.83 22.01 -24.01
N ARG A 94 37.86 21.17 -24.22
CA ARG A 94 39.15 21.29 -23.52
C ARG A 94 40.12 22.30 -24.14
N LEU A 95 39.98 22.63 -25.42
CA LEU A 95 40.94 23.49 -26.13
C LEU A 95 41.07 24.91 -25.52
N PRO A 96 39.97 25.66 -25.24
CA PRO A 96 40.09 26.99 -24.63
C PRO A 96 40.71 26.95 -23.23
N LEU A 97 40.51 25.84 -22.50
CA LEU A 97 41.09 25.62 -21.18
C LEU A 97 42.61 25.48 -21.25
N LEU A 98 43.11 24.68 -22.20
CA LEU A 98 44.55 24.47 -22.41
C LEU A 98 45.25 25.73 -22.90
N LEU A 99 44.67 26.43 -23.88
CA LEU A 99 45.24 27.68 -24.42
C LEU A 99 45.33 28.76 -23.33
N LEU A 100 44.26 28.96 -22.57
CA LEU A 100 44.24 29.95 -21.50
C LEU A 100 45.19 29.57 -20.34
N GLY A 101 45.29 28.28 -20.02
CA GLY A 101 46.25 27.79 -19.03
C GLY A 101 47.70 28.02 -19.44
N GLY A 102 48.04 27.74 -20.71
CA GLY A 102 49.36 28.02 -21.27
C GLY A 102 49.70 29.51 -21.24
N LEU A 103 48.75 30.38 -21.61
CA LEU A 103 48.93 31.84 -21.55
C LEU A 103 49.27 32.32 -20.13
N TRP A 104 48.45 31.94 -19.14
CA TRP A 104 48.68 32.38 -17.75
C TRP A 104 49.91 31.75 -17.11
N LEU A 105 50.31 30.55 -17.53
CA LEU A 105 51.58 29.94 -17.10
C LEU A 105 52.77 30.78 -17.59
N VAL A 106 52.78 31.17 -18.87
CA VAL A 106 53.83 32.04 -19.43
C VAL A 106 53.85 33.40 -18.71
N LEU A 107 52.68 34.02 -18.50
CA LEU A 107 52.59 35.28 -17.76
C LEU A 107 53.11 35.14 -16.31
N THR A 108 52.86 34.02 -15.65
CA THR A 108 53.37 33.76 -14.30
C THR A 108 54.90 33.65 -14.30
N ILE A 109 55.48 32.93 -15.27
CA ILE A 109 56.95 32.81 -15.40
C ILE A 109 57.57 34.19 -15.65
N LEU A 110 57.00 35.00 -16.53
CA LEU A 110 57.47 36.37 -16.79
C LEU A 110 57.34 37.25 -15.55
N ALA A 111 56.25 37.14 -14.79
CA ALA A 111 56.05 37.89 -13.55
C ALA A 111 57.11 37.56 -12.48
N LEU A 112 57.47 36.29 -12.32
CA LEU A 112 58.50 35.85 -11.37
C LEU A 112 59.92 36.30 -11.74
N ASN A 113 60.13 36.70 -13.00
CA ASN A 113 61.38 37.29 -13.48
C ASN A 113 61.32 38.84 -13.52
N ASP A 114 60.45 39.45 -12.70
CA ASP A 114 60.31 40.90 -12.53
C ASP A 114 59.94 41.69 -13.81
N VAL A 115 59.39 41.03 -14.85
CA VAL A 115 59.07 41.68 -16.15
C VAL A 115 57.96 42.72 -16.02
N PHE A 116 56.96 42.46 -15.18
CA PHE A 116 55.75 43.29 -15.04
C PHE A 116 55.78 44.18 -13.79
N ILE A 117 56.03 43.57 -12.64
CA ILE A 117 56.13 44.24 -11.34
C ILE A 117 57.54 43.96 -10.85
N LEU A 118 58.30 45.04 -10.60
CA LEU A 118 59.67 44.96 -10.12
C LEU A 118 59.67 44.56 -8.64
N SER A 119 60.71 43.83 -8.23
CA SER A 119 60.98 43.58 -6.81
C SER A 119 60.86 44.86 -5.99
N PRO A 120 60.24 44.81 -4.81
CA PRO A 120 60.15 45.99 -3.98
C PRO A 120 61.55 46.40 -3.49
N ALA A 121 61.88 47.68 -3.64
CA ALA A 121 63.03 48.26 -2.97
C ALA A 121 62.64 48.61 -1.52
N VAL A 122 63.40 48.11 -0.56
CA VAL A 122 63.22 48.41 0.86
C VAL A 122 64.12 49.59 1.22
N THR A 123 63.54 50.78 1.44
CA THR A 123 64.30 51.92 1.97
C THR A 123 64.21 51.90 3.50
N ALA A 124 65.35 51.72 4.17
CA ALA A 124 65.44 51.78 5.63
C ALA A 124 65.30 53.24 6.09
N GLY A 125 64.11 53.61 6.55
CA GLY A 125 63.84 54.89 7.20
C GLY A 125 63.42 54.67 8.64
N GLY A 126 64.38 54.63 9.58
CA GLY A 126 64.10 54.46 11.02
C GLY A 126 63.34 53.18 11.38
N GLU A 127 62.48 53.22 12.41
CA GLU A 127 61.70 52.07 12.92
C GLU A 127 60.72 51.42 11.91
N THR A 128 60.65 51.88 10.65
CA THR A 128 59.70 51.38 9.66
C THR A 128 60.32 51.14 8.28
N SER A 129 60.02 49.98 7.69
CA SER A 129 60.40 49.61 6.32
C SER A 129 59.31 50.06 5.32
N GLU A 130 59.62 51.01 4.44
CA GLU A 130 58.72 51.37 3.32
C GLU A 130 59.00 50.46 2.11
N PHE A 131 57.96 49.80 1.59
CA PHE A 131 58.02 49.02 0.35
C PHE A 131 57.59 49.89 -0.83
N ARG A 132 58.50 50.15 -1.77
CA ARG A 132 58.17 50.84 -3.03
C ARG A 132 58.15 49.82 -4.17
N PHE A 133 57.00 49.68 -4.82
CA PHE A 133 56.82 48.82 -5.98
C PHE A 133 56.99 49.63 -7.26
N GLY A 134 57.87 49.18 -8.15
CA GLY A 134 57.98 49.70 -9.51
C GLY A 134 57.08 48.90 -10.45
N VAL A 135 56.32 49.58 -11.30
CA VAL A 135 55.46 48.94 -12.31
C VAL A 135 56.05 49.22 -13.69
N SER A 136 56.28 48.16 -14.46
CA SER A 136 56.75 48.23 -15.85
C SER A 136 55.58 48.50 -16.80
N TYR A 137 55.82 49.15 -17.94
CA TYR A 137 54.81 49.36 -18.98
C TYR A 137 54.22 48.03 -19.51
N TRP A 138 54.98 46.93 -19.40
CA TRP A 138 54.53 45.60 -19.78
C TRP A 138 53.37 45.05 -18.93
N VAL A 139 53.04 45.67 -17.78
CA VAL A 139 51.88 45.29 -16.94
C VAL A 139 50.54 45.35 -17.71
N ALA A 140 50.48 46.10 -18.82
CA ALA A 140 49.31 46.13 -19.69
C ALA A 140 48.95 44.75 -20.26
N MET A 141 49.94 43.87 -20.49
CA MET A 141 49.73 42.53 -21.03
C MET A 141 48.90 41.61 -20.09
N PRO A 142 49.27 41.41 -18.81
CA PRO A 142 48.44 40.63 -17.89
C PRO A 142 47.09 41.29 -17.58
N LEU A 143 46.98 42.62 -17.60
CA LEU A 143 45.68 43.31 -17.46
C LEU A 143 44.75 42.99 -18.64
N ALA A 144 45.25 43.04 -19.88
CA ALA A 144 44.49 42.67 -21.07
C ALA A 144 44.10 41.19 -21.06
N ALA A 145 45.02 40.29 -20.68
CA ALA A 145 44.73 38.87 -20.49
C ALA A 145 43.67 38.63 -19.39
N GLY A 146 43.68 39.44 -18.33
CA GLY A 146 42.68 39.45 -17.27
C GLY A 146 41.29 39.80 -17.77
N LEU A 147 41.16 40.90 -18.51
CA LEU A 147 39.90 41.32 -19.12
C LEU A 147 39.36 40.26 -20.10
N TYR A 148 40.24 39.67 -20.92
CA TYR A 148 39.87 38.58 -21.81
C TYR A 148 39.37 37.34 -21.03
N THR A 149 40.03 36.99 -19.93
CA THR A 149 39.62 35.89 -19.05
C THR A 149 38.25 36.15 -18.42
N LEU A 150 38.01 37.36 -17.93
CA LEU A 150 36.71 37.78 -17.39
C LEU A 150 35.59 37.69 -18.45
N PHE A 151 35.87 38.13 -19.68
CA PHE A 151 34.93 37.99 -20.80
C PHE A 151 34.59 36.52 -21.10
N LEU A 152 35.58 35.62 -21.09
CA LEU A 152 35.34 34.19 -21.28
C LEU A 152 34.51 33.60 -20.13
N CYS A 153 34.77 33.97 -18.87
CA CYS A 153 33.93 33.59 -17.73
C CYS A 153 32.47 34.04 -17.92
N TRP A 154 32.25 35.29 -18.32
CA TRP A 154 30.92 35.81 -18.64
C TRP A 154 30.24 35.00 -19.75
N ARG A 155 30.96 34.69 -20.83
CA ARG A 155 30.45 33.86 -21.94
C ARG A 155 30.04 32.47 -21.46
N LEU A 156 30.84 31.83 -20.60
CA LEU A 156 30.52 30.52 -20.03
C LEU A 156 29.26 30.57 -19.15
N ILE A 157 29.15 31.58 -18.29
CA ILE A 157 27.99 31.77 -17.41
C ILE A 157 26.73 32.02 -18.25
N ARG A 158 26.79 32.94 -19.22
CA ARG A 158 25.66 33.27 -20.10
C ARG A 158 25.18 32.05 -20.88
N ARG A 159 26.12 31.28 -21.44
CA ARG A 159 25.83 30.04 -22.16
C ARG A 159 25.14 29.02 -21.24
N ALA A 160 25.60 28.89 -20.02
CA ALA A 160 25.08 27.90 -19.10
C ALA A 160 23.69 28.26 -18.55
N VAL A 161 23.36 29.55 -18.44
CA VAL A 161 21.99 30.02 -18.16
C VAL A 161 21.08 29.79 -19.37
N LYS A 162 21.51 30.24 -20.56
CA LYS A 162 20.65 30.23 -21.77
C LYS A 162 20.45 28.84 -22.38
N GLU A 163 21.50 28.02 -22.46
CA GLU A 163 21.47 26.73 -23.17
C GLU A 163 21.28 25.54 -22.21
N LYS A 164 21.73 25.63 -20.95
CA LYS A 164 21.63 24.53 -19.97
C LYS A 164 20.58 24.77 -18.88
N GLY A 165 19.78 25.83 -19.00
CA GLY A 165 18.69 26.13 -18.08
C GLY A 165 19.10 26.37 -16.62
N MET A 166 20.36 26.73 -16.35
CA MET A 166 20.78 26.97 -14.96
C MET A 166 20.09 28.21 -14.39
N PRO A 167 19.54 28.14 -13.16
CA PRO A 167 18.87 29.26 -12.54
C PRO A 167 19.86 30.40 -12.30
N VAL A 168 19.51 31.61 -12.75
CA VAL A 168 20.35 32.82 -12.67
C VAL A 168 20.86 33.07 -11.25
N SER A 169 20.01 32.79 -10.27
CA SER A 169 20.30 32.94 -8.84
C SER A 169 21.49 32.09 -8.36
N SER A 170 21.78 30.95 -9.01
CA SER A 170 22.92 30.08 -8.69
C SER A 170 24.26 30.59 -9.24
N VAL A 171 24.25 31.45 -10.26
CA VAL A 171 25.45 31.93 -10.95
C VAL A 171 25.76 33.41 -10.67
N ARG A 172 24.80 34.21 -10.19
CA ARG A 172 25.01 35.62 -9.80
C ARG A 172 26.23 35.82 -8.87
N PRO A 173 26.42 35.03 -7.80
CA PRO A 173 27.57 35.19 -6.91
C PRO A 173 28.91 35.02 -7.64
N LEU A 174 28.99 34.06 -8.56
CA LEU A 174 30.20 33.81 -9.37
C LEU A 174 30.53 34.99 -10.28
N TYR A 175 29.51 35.61 -10.88
CA TYR A 175 29.67 36.78 -11.74
C TYR A 175 30.16 37.99 -10.94
N TYR A 176 29.50 38.33 -9.83
CA TYR A 176 29.90 39.47 -8.99
C TYR A 176 31.27 39.29 -8.36
N GLY A 177 31.57 38.08 -7.87
CA GLY A 177 32.87 37.76 -7.30
C GLY A 177 34.00 37.88 -8.34
N SER A 178 33.78 37.40 -9.57
CA SER A 178 34.74 37.54 -10.67
C SER A 178 35.06 39.02 -10.94
N ILE A 179 34.03 39.85 -11.12
CA ILE A 179 34.20 41.28 -11.41
C ILE A 179 34.96 41.96 -10.27
N LEU A 180 34.57 41.71 -9.03
CA LEU A 180 35.23 42.30 -7.86
C LEU A 180 36.71 41.94 -7.80
N MET A 181 37.06 40.67 -8.04
CA MET A 181 38.45 40.21 -8.07
C MET A 181 39.28 40.94 -9.14
N PHE A 182 38.76 41.05 -10.36
CA PHE A 182 39.47 41.73 -11.46
C PHE A 182 39.58 43.25 -11.25
N LEU A 183 38.56 43.88 -10.65
CA LEU A 183 38.63 45.30 -10.26
C LEU A 183 39.69 45.52 -9.16
N GLY A 184 39.77 44.61 -8.18
CA GLY A 184 40.82 44.62 -7.17
C GLY A 184 42.21 44.54 -7.81
N LEU A 185 42.43 43.57 -8.71
CA LEU A 185 43.69 43.45 -9.45
C LEU A 185 44.04 44.70 -10.27
N ALA A 186 43.05 45.29 -10.95
CA ALA A 186 43.26 46.49 -11.74
C ALA A 186 43.61 47.70 -10.87
N SER A 187 43.05 47.79 -9.65
CA SER A 187 43.36 48.88 -8.71
C SER A 187 44.83 48.90 -8.29
N SER A 188 45.49 47.74 -8.22
CA SER A 188 46.92 47.63 -7.89
C SER A 188 47.85 48.18 -8.98
N ALA A 189 47.35 48.37 -10.20
CA ALA A 189 48.11 48.94 -11.31
C ALA A 189 47.99 50.47 -11.44
N VAL A 190 47.08 51.11 -10.69
CA VAL A 190 46.86 52.57 -10.74
C VAL A 190 47.76 53.28 -9.73
N PRO A 191 48.65 54.21 -10.16
CA PRO A 191 49.48 54.98 -9.25
C PRO A 191 48.63 55.76 -8.22
N GLY A 192 48.93 55.59 -6.92
CA GLY A 192 48.24 56.28 -5.81
C GLY A 192 47.14 55.49 -5.11
N LEU A 193 46.54 54.47 -5.75
CA LEU A 193 45.59 53.54 -5.11
C LEU A 193 46.27 52.32 -4.47
N GLY A 194 47.50 52.00 -4.86
CA GLY A 194 48.29 50.86 -4.35
C GLY A 194 48.77 50.96 -2.90
N SER A 195 48.51 52.06 -2.18
CA SER A 195 48.86 52.21 -0.76
C SER A 195 47.92 51.47 0.20
N PHE A 196 46.78 50.97 -0.30
CA PHE A 196 45.83 50.17 0.48
C PHE A 196 45.68 48.77 -0.15
N PRO A 197 45.67 47.67 0.63
CA PRO A 197 45.53 46.30 0.10
C PRO A 197 44.09 45.99 -0.33
N VAL A 198 43.58 46.74 -1.30
CA VAL A 198 42.24 46.54 -1.89
C VAL A 198 42.15 45.16 -2.55
N ASP A 199 43.26 44.66 -3.06
CA ASP A 199 43.34 43.48 -3.90
C ASP A 199 43.25 42.15 -3.11
N PRO A 200 43.99 41.91 -1.99
CA PRO A 200 43.69 40.84 -1.03
C PRO A 200 42.27 40.88 -0.48
N LEU A 201 41.70 42.07 -0.24
CA LEU A 201 40.35 42.20 0.27
C LEU A 201 39.32 41.73 -0.77
N ALA A 202 39.43 42.21 -2.00
CA ALA A 202 38.58 41.79 -3.12
C ALA A 202 38.65 40.28 -3.35
N CYS A 203 39.84 39.69 -3.19
CA CYS A 203 40.10 38.26 -3.26
C CYS A 203 39.34 37.49 -2.16
N GLY A 204 39.47 37.89 -0.89
CA GLY A 204 38.75 37.25 0.22
C GLY A 204 37.22 37.33 0.08
N ILE A 205 36.70 38.46 -0.41
CA ILE A 205 35.26 38.62 -0.67
C ILE A 205 34.83 37.71 -1.85
N ASN A 206 35.63 37.62 -2.91
CA ASN A 206 35.35 36.72 -4.03
C ASN A 206 35.30 35.24 -3.57
N ALA A 207 36.23 34.83 -2.71
CA ALA A 207 36.24 33.48 -2.14
C ALA A 207 34.91 33.13 -1.45
N LEU A 208 34.34 34.07 -0.69
CA LEU A 208 33.03 33.92 -0.04
C LEU A 208 31.88 33.83 -1.05
N PHE A 209 31.87 34.65 -2.10
CA PHE A 209 30.86 34.57 -3.16
C PHE A 209 30.88 33.23 -3.88
N VAL A 210 32.06 32.73 -4.23
CA VAL A 210 32.22 31.43 -4.89
C VAL A 210 31.82 30.28 -3.96
N PHE A 211 32.18 30.35 -2.68
CA PHE A 211 31.75 29.37 -1.68
C PHE A 211 30.21 29.34 -1.51
N TYR A 212 29.57 30.51 -1.48
CA TYR A 212 28.11 30.60 -1.44
C TYR A 212 27.45 29.95 -2.67
N ALA A 213 28.04 30.11 -3.87
CA ALA A 213 27.57 29.43 -5.07
C ALA A 213 27.68 27.88 -4.96
N LEU A 214 28.69 27.36 -4.28
CA LEU A 214 28.85 25.92 -4.04
C LEU A 214 27.85 25.36 -3.03
N HIS A 215 27.61 26.08 -1.94
CA HIS A 215 26.64 25.72 -0.92
C HIS A 215 25.23 25.63 -1.52
N ARG A 216 24.85 26.62 -2.35
CA ARG A 216 23.54 26.65 -3.02
C ARG A 216 23.30 25.49 -3.98
N LYS A 217 24.36 24.86 -4.52
CA LYS A 217 24.27 23.63 -5.33
C LYS A 217 24.32 22.34 -4.50
N HIS A 218 24.22 22.43 -3.17
CA HIS A 218 24.32 21.31 -2.24
C HIS A 218 25.61 20.47 -2.39
N LEU A 219 26.66 21.04 -2.97
CA LEU A 219 27.95 20.34 -3.13
C LEU A 219 28.75 20.29 -1.83
N ILE A 220 28.42 21.16 -0.87
CA ILE A 220 29.00 21.24 0.47
C ILE A 220 27.83 21.28 1.46
N THR A 221 27.78 20.33 2.40
CA THR A 221 26.70 20.24 3.39
C THR A 221 27.05 20.97 4.67
N PHE A 222 26.03 21.47 5.38
CA PHE A 222 26.19 22.21 6.63
C PHE A 222 26.97 21.43 7.71
N ARG A 223 26.78 20.09 7.75
CA ARG A 223 27.50 19.19 8.66
C ARG A 223 29.02 19.22 8.46
N MET A 224 29.49 19.50 7.25
CA MET A 224 30.92 19.63 6.94
C MET A 224 31.50 20.97 7.41
N VAL A 225 30.71 22.04 7.40
CA VAL A 225 31.09 23.39 7.86
C VAL A 225 31.29 23.44 9.38
N LEU A 226 30.49 22.67 10.14
CA LEU A 226 30.53 22.57 11.61
C LEU A 226 31.35 21.39 12.15
N GLY A 227 32.14 20.73 11.30
CA GLY A 227 32.98 19.62 11.74
C GLY A 227 33.96 20.07 12.84
N ARG A 228 34.10 19.27 13.90
CA ARG A 228 34.99 19.57 15.03
C ARG A 228 36.45 19.83 14.57
N GLY A 229 36.94 19.03 13.62
CA GLY A 229 38.30 19.13 13.09
C GLY A 229 38.59 20.43 12.33
N PRO A 230 37.88 20.73 11.22
CA PRO A 230 38.09 21.97 10.46
C PRO A 230 37.91 23.23 11.31
N LEU A 231 36.94 23.23 12.22
CA LEU A 231 36.66 24.36 13.10
C LEU A 231 37.75 24.58 14.16
N TYR A 232 38.25 23.49 14.76
CA TYR A 232 39.37 23.58 15.70
C TYR A 232 40.66 24.03 15.01
N LEU A 233 40.96 23.48 13.84
CA LEU A 233 42.14 23.86 13.06
C LEU A 233 42.07 25.33 12.62
N ALA A 234 40.89 25.82 12.23
CA ALA A 234 40.69 27.22 11.89
C ALA A 234 40.86 28.15 13.11
N ALA A 235 40.34 27.75 14.27
CA ALA A 235 40.55 28.48 15.52
C ALA A 235 42.03 28.52 15.90
N ALA A 236 42.75 27.39 15.76
CA ALA A 236 44.18 27.31 16.03
C ALA A 236 45.00 28.18 15.06
N LEU A 237 44.71 28.14 13.76
CA LEU A 237 45.37 29.01 12.76
C LEU A 237 45.11 30.48 13.06
N PHE A 238 43.87 30.84 13.41
CA PHE A 238 43.50 32.20 13.80
C PHE A 238 44.29 32.68 15.02
N THR A 239 44.36 31.87 16.07
CA THR A 239 45.10 32.24 17.28
C THR A 239 46.61 32.27 17.06
N THR A 240 47.18 31.35 16.28
CA THR A 240 48.61 31.38 15.93
C THR A 240 48.97 32.63 15.12
N ILE A 241 48.16 32.99 14.11
CA ILE A 241 48.40 34.20 13.31
C ILE A 241 48.26 35.46 14.17
N THR A 242 47.21 35.52 15.00
CA THR A 242 47.00 36.66 15.91
C THR A 242 48.16 36.79 16.91
N LEU A 243 48.64 35.67 17.45
CA LEU A 243 49.79 35.65 18.34
C LEU A 243 51.05 36.14 17.62
N ALA A 244 51.33 35.68 16.40
CA ALA A 244 52.51 36.11 15.66
C ALA A 244 52.56 37.65 15.48
N VAL A 245 51.39 38.29 15.32
CA VAL A 245 51.28 39.74 15.21
C VAL A 245 51.44 40.46 16.56
N VAL A 246 50.85 39.91 17.64
CA VAL A 246 50.81 40.57 18.95
C VAL A 246 52.03 40.22 19.83
N TYR A 247 52.74 39.15 19.52
CA TYR A 247 53.88 38.63 20.29
C TYR A 247 54.96 39.68 20.57
N PRO A 248 55.40 40.54 19.62
CA PRO A 248 56.41 41.56 19.92
C PRO A 248 55.95 42.61 20.95
N ALA A 249 54.64 42.87 21.03
CA ALA A 249 54.08 43.75 22.06
C ALA A 249 54.01 43.03 23.42
N ILE A 250 53.60 41.75 23.42
CA ILE A 250 53.56 40.91 24.62
C ILE A 250 54.97 40.71 25.19
N ASP A 251 55.97 40.43 24.36
CA ASP A 251 57.37 40.23 24.77
C ASP A 251 57.93 41.49 25.45
N ARG A 252 57.68 42.68 24.89
CA ARG A 252 58.08 43.95 25.51
C ARG A 252 57.43 44.16 26.88
N LEU A 253 56.12 43.92 26.98
CA LEU A 253 55.40 44.03 28.25
C LEU A 253 55.89 43.00 29.29
N TYR A 254 56.14 41.76 28.86
CA TYR A 254 56.59 40.69 29.75
C TYR A 254 57.98 40.99 30.33
N ARG A 255 58.91 41.47 29.50
CA ARG A 255 60.25 41.91 29.96
C ARG A 255 60.18 43.10 30.91
N LEU A 256 59.22 44.01 30.71
CA LEU A 256 59.05 45.20 31.55
C LEU A 256 58.51 44.87 32.94
N TYR A 257 57.48 44.01 33.01
CA TYR A 257 56.78 43.74 34.27
C TYR A 257 57.24 42.46 34.99
N PHE A 258 57.84 41.49 34.28
CA PHE A 258 58.23 40.19 34.83
C PHE A 258 59.69 39.80 34.48
N PRO A 259 60.69 40.63 34.77
CA PRO A 259 62.08 40.39 34.37
C PRO A 259 62.70 39.14 35.03
N GLU A 260 62.25 38.76 36.23
CA GLU A 260 62.77 37.58 36.96
C GLU A 260 62.26 36.24 36.40
N TYR A 261 61.20 36.26 35.57
CA TYR A 261 60.50 35.05 35.09
C TYR A 261 60.67 34.80 33.59
N LEU A 262 61.71 35.35 32.97
CA LEU A 262 61.95 35.20 31.52
C LEU A 262 62.13 33.74 31.09
N ALA A 263 62.67 32.89 31.97
CA ALA A 263 62.81 31.46 31.70
C ALA A 263 61.45 30.73 31.53
N GLN A 264 60.39 31.23 32.17
CA GLN A 264 59.04 30.66 32.13
C GLN A 264 58.13 31.29 31.08
N GLN A 265 58.58 32.35 30.39
CA GLN A 265 57.78 33.11 29.42
C GLN A 265 57.12 32.22 28.35
N THR A 266 57.86 31.25 27.81
CA THR A 266 57.35 30.32 26.77
C THR A 266 56.17 29.49 27.27
N ILE A 267 56.21 29.02 28.52
CA ILE A 267 55.14 28.22 29.12
C ILE A 267 53.88 29.09 29.31
N VAL A 268 54.06 30.30 29.83
CA VAL A 268 52.95 31.25 30.04
C VAL A 268 52.25 31.58 28.71
N ILE A 269 53.03 31.84 27.66
CA ILE A 269 52.48 32.12 26.33
C ILE A 269 51.78 30.89 25.74
N ALA A 270 52.35 29.69 25.87
CA ALA A 270 51.73 28.46 25.37
C ALA A 270 50.37 28.16 26.03
N VAL A 271 50.26 28.36 27.35
CA VAL A 271 48.99 28.20 28.09
C VAL A 271 47.97 29.24 27.63
N LEU A 272 48.38 30.51 27.53
CA LEU A 272 47.50 31.60 27.09
C LEU A 272 46.98 31.37 25.67
N VAL A 273 47.81 30.89 24.76
CA VAL A 273 47.43 30.53 23.38
C VAL A 273 46.46 29.36 23.35
N SER A 274 46.66 28.35 24.20
CA SER A 274 45.76 27.20 24.29
C SER A 274 44.37 27.63 24.77
N LEU A 275 44.30 28.46 25.82
CA LEU A 275 43.04 29.02 26.33
C LEU A 275 42.36 29.91 25.29
N LEU A 276 43.11 30.78 24.61
CA LEU A 276 42.60 31.64 23.55
C LEU A 276 42.03 30.81 22.38
N THR A 277 42.68 29.70 22.04
CA THR A 277 42.24 28.82 20.94
C THR A 277 40.91 28.16 21.26
N VAL A 278 40.72 27.68 22.50
CA VAL A 278 39.44 27.13 22.97
C VAL A 278 38.35 28.20 22.97
N LEU A 279 38.67 29.41 23.43
CA LEU A 279 37.73 30.54 23.43
C LEU A 279 37.28 30.89 22.01
N VAL A 280 38.22 31.09 21.09
CA VAL A 280 37.95 31.41 19.68
C VAL A 280 37.15 30.29 19.02
N TYR A 281 37.51 29.02 19.23
CA TYR A 281 36.73 27.87 18.74
C TYR A 281 35.26 27.95 19.18
N ASN A 282 35.01 28.19 20.47
CA ASN A 282 33.64 28.25 21.00
C ASN A 282 32.85 29.44 20.44
N ILE A 283 33.48 30.60 20.27
CA ILE A 283 32.86 31.79 19.67
C ILE A 283 32.49 31.52 18.21
N ILE A 284 33.43 31.03 17.39
CA ILE A 284 33.17 30.73 15.97
C ILE A 284 32.08 29.66 15.86
N ARG A 285 32.13 28.61 16.70
CA ARG A 285 31.10 27.56 16.72
C ARG A 285 29.70 28.11 17.00
N LYS A 286 29.58 28.97 18.01
CA LYS A 286 28.29 29.57 18.41
C LYS A 286 27.74 30.47 17.30
N LEU A 287 28.61 31.26 16.67
CA LEU A 287 28.25 32.16 15.57
C LEU A 287 27.81 31.38 14.32
N LEU A 288 28.54 30.34 13.91
CA LEU A 288 28.17 29.47 12.79
C LEU A 288 26.85 28.73 13.04
N ASN A 289 26.64 28.22 14.25
CA ASN A 289 25.36 27.62 14.62
C ASN A 289 24.20 28.63 14.51
N SER A 290 24.39 29.85 14.98
CA SER A 290 23.35 30.88 14.91
C SER A 290 23.01 31.31 13.48
N LEU A 291 24.01 31.39 12.59
CA LEU A 291 23.82 31.86 11.22
C LEU A 291 23.22 30.82 10.27
N PHE A 292 23.46 29.53 10.53
CA PHE A 292 23.13 28.47 9.56
C PHE A 292 22.21 27.37 10.09
N ALA A 293 22.08 27.16 11.41
CA ALA A 293 21.29 26.04 11.95
C ALA A 293 19.78 26.30 12.00
N ARG A 294 19.33 27.58 12.00
CA ARG A 294 17.92 27.92 12.26
C ARG A 294 16.95 27.53 11.14
N GLY A 295 17.40 27.46 9.88
CA GLY A 295 16.51 27.22 8.74
C GLY A 295 16.23 25.75 8.41
N MET A 296 17.25 24.88 8.44
CA MET A 296 17.10 23.46 8.08
C MET A 296 16.61 22.58 9.24
N ASN A 297 17.06 22.84 10.48
CA ASN A 297 16.62 22.05 11.64
C ASN A 297 15.12 22.24 11.93
N ALA A 298 14.55 23.40 11.60
CA ALA A 298 13.13 23.68 11.81
C ALA A 298 12.25 22.78 10.92
N ARG A 299 12.60 22.60 9.63
CA ARG A 299 11.83 21.74 8.72
C ARG A 299 11.89 20.27 9.13
N ASP A 300 13.08 19.78 9.48
CA ASP A 300 13.26 18.40 9.95
C ASP A 300 12.47 18.14 11.24
N GLU A 301 12.41 19.10 12.16
CA GLU A 301 11.64 18.98 13.40
C GLU A 301 10.12 19.00 13.14
N GLU A 302 9.64 19.87 12.24
CA GLU A 302 8.23 19.91 11.83
C GLU A 302 7.80 18.62 11.14
N LEU A 303 8.62 18.04 10.26
CA LEU A 303 8.32 16.74 9.64
C LEU A 303 8.26 15.61 10.68
N ARG A 304 9.15 15.62 11.69
CA ARG A 304 9.13 14.65 12.80
C ARG A 304 7.89 14.82 13.67
N ARG A 305 7.51 16.06 13.96
CA ARG A 305 6.28 16.39 14.71
C ARG A 305 5.05 15.90 13.95
N PHE A 306 4.96 16.24 12.67
CA PHE A 306 3.89 15.78 11.79
C PHE A 306 3.79 14.26 11.74
N SER A 307 4.92 13.56 11.55
CA SER A 307 4.94 12.10 11.55
C SER A 307 4.47 11.49 12.87
N ARG A 308 4.70 12.15 14.01
CA ARG A 308 4.18 11.69 15.31
C ARG A 308 2.68 11.92 15.41
N GLU A 309 2.21 13.13 15.12
CA GLU A 309 0.79 13.51 15.20
C GLU A 309 -0.08 12.65 14.29
N ILE A 310 0.38 12.34 13.07
CA ILE A 310 -0.36 11.49 12.13
C ILE A 310 -0.41 10.01 12.58
N ASN A 311 0.69 9.47 13.08
CA ASN A 311 0.78 8.04 13.43
C ASN A 311 0.00 7.69 14.71
N GLU A 312 -0.43 8.68 15.49
CA GLU A 312 -1.28 8.48 16.67
C GLU A 312 -2.77 8.34 16.32
N SER A 313 -3.19 8.74 15.11
CA SER A 313 -4.58 8.62 14.65
C SER A 313 -4.78 7.43 13.73
N LEU A 314 -5.90 6.72 13.92
CA LEU A 314 -6.39 5.68 13.01
C LEU A 314 -7.63 6.15 12.22
N ASP A 315 -8.06 7.40 12.43
CA ASP A 315 -9.21 7.98 11.73
C ASP A 315 -8.73 8.68 10.45
N SER A 316 -9.17 8.16 9.30
CA SER A 316 -8.87 8.71 7.98
C SER A 316 -9.18 10.22 7.85
N GLN A 317 -10.26 10.71 8.47
CA GLN A 317 -10.64 12.12 8.36
C GLN A 317 -9.70 12.99 9.19
N GLN A 318 -9.33 12.54 10.39
CA GLN A 318 -8.39 13.24 11.25
C GLN A 318 -6.98 13.27 10.66
N ILE A 319 -6.53 12.17 10.04
CA ILE A 319 -5.25 12.09 9.34
C ILE A 319 -5.20 13.15 8.21
N LEU A 320 -6.26 13.28 7.40
CA LEU A 320 -6.35 14.28 6.34
C LEU A 320 -6.32 15.72 6.88
N GLN A 321 -7.00 15.99 7.99
CA GLN A 321 -7.00 17.31 8.64
C GLN A 321 -5.60 17.67 9.19
N THR A 322 -4.92 16.72 9.83
CA THR A 322 -3.54 16.93 10.32
C THR A 322 -2.60 17.23 9.16
N PHE A 323 -2.75 16.56 8.02
CA PHE A 323 -1.98 16.88 6.81
C PHE A 323 -2.28 18.27 6.26
N GLY A 324 -3.55 18.68 6.24
CA GLY A 324 -3.95 20.05 5.91
C GLY A 324 -3.26 21.09 6.81
N HIS A 325 -3.33 20.92 8.12
CA HIS A 325 -2.68 21.84 9.06
C HIS A 325 -1.15 21.85 8.95
N PHE A 326 -0.53 20.71 8.63
CA PHE A 326 0.90 20.65 8.37
C PHE A 326 1.27 21.51 7.15
N ILE A 327 0.50 21.40 6.06
CA ILE A 327 0.70 22.22 4.86
C ILE A 327 0.53 23.70 5.20
N GLU A 328 -0.57 24.06 5.86
CA GLU A 328 -0.91 25.45 6.23
C GLU A 328 0.20 26.13 7.06
N ARG A 329 0.85 25.39 7.97
CA ARG A 329 1.91 25.94 8.84
C ARG A 329 3.26 26.07 8.15
N ASN A 330 3.55 25.23 7.16
CA ASN A 330 4.91 25.05 6.64
C ASN A 330 5.10 25.48 5.19
N ILE A 331 4.01 25.62 4.44
CA ILE A 331 4.01 26.00 3.04
C ILE A 331 3.19 27.27 2.86
N ASP A 332 3.82 28.26 2.25
CA ASP A 332 3.15 29.48 1.83
C ASP A 332 2.33 29.19 0.55
N CYS A 333 1.04 28.91 0.73
CA CYS A 333 0.05 28.74 -0.34
C CYS A 333 -1.29 29.36 0.06
N ASP A 334 -2.05 29.85 -0.91
CA ASP A 334 -3.38 30.42 -0.62
C ASP A 334 -4.39 29.34 -0.24
N ALA A 335 -4.37 28.19 -0.91
CA ALA A 335 -5.17 27.04 -0.52
C ALA A 335 -4.49 25.74 -0.97
N ALA A 336 -4.74 24.65 -0.24
CA ALA A 336 -4.45 23.30 -0.72
C ALA A 336 -5.70 22.43 -0.59
N TYR A 337 -6.02 21.71 -1.66
CA TYR A 337 -7.17 20.80 -1.77
C TYR A 337 -6.68 19.36 -1.75
N ILE A 338 -6.99 18.62 -0.69
CA ILE A 338 -6.63 17.22 -0.56
C ILE A 338 -7.78 16.38 -1.12
N CYS A 339 -7.58 15.83 -2.30
CA CYS A 339 -8.56 15.04 -3.04
C CYS A 339 -8.28 13.55 -2.86
N VAL A 340 -9.26 12.79 -2.39
CA VAL A 340 -9.14 11.35 -2.14
C VAL A 340 -9.98 10.60 -3.17
N ARG A 341 -9.47 9.46 -3.63
CA ARG A 341 -10.16 8.58 -4.57
C ARG A 341 -11.42 7.97 -3.93
N ASP A 342 -12.55 8.05 -4.62
CA ASP A 342 -13.80 7.41 -4.25
C ASP A 342 -14.00 6.03 -4.93
N GLU A 343 -15.13 5.38 -4.65
CA GLU A 343 -15.51 4.09 -5.25
C GLU A 343 -15.71 4.15 -6.76
N ASN A 344 -16.09 5.32 -7.29
CA ASN A 344 -16.32 5.57 -8.71
C ASN A 344 -15.05 5.97 -9.47
N ASN A 345 -13.86 5.76 -8.87
CA ASN A 345 -12.58 6.15 -9.45
C ASN A 345 -12.46 7.66 -9.72
N THR A 346 -13.05 8.51 -8.88
CA THR A 346 -12.99 9.97 -8.98
C THR A 346 -12.29 10.54 -7.74
N PHE A 347 -11.40 11.50 -7.93
CA PHE A 347 -10.68 12.18 -6.85
C PHE A 347 -11.46 13.40 -6.41
N VAL A 348 -12.06 13.34 -5.22
CA VAL A 348 -12.93 14.39 -4.69
C VAL A 348 -12.28 15.01 -3.46
N THR A 349 -12.39 16.33 -3.33
CA THR A 349 -11.89 17.08 -2.17
C THR A 349 -12.50 16.57 -0.87
N ARG A 350 -11.67 16.13 0.08
CA ARG A 350 -12.08 15.69 1.42
C ARG A 350 -11.56 16.58 2.55
N ALA A 351 -10.49 17.33 2.30
CA ALA A 351 -9.94 18.31 3.24
C ALA A 351 -9.34 19.50 2.48
N SER A 352 -9.36 20.68 3.11
CA SER A 352 -8.75 21.90 2.59
C SER A 352 -8.08 22.69 3.71
N THR A 353 -7.07 23.50 3.37
CA THR A 353 -6.37 24.35 4.34
C THR A 353 -7.16 25.59 4.75
N LYS A 354 -8.11 26.07 3.94
CA LYS A 354 -9.02 27.17 4.28
C LYS A 354 -10.46 26.66 4.55
N PRO A 355 -11.16 27.19 5.59
CA PRO A 355 -12.47 26.70 6.02
C PRO A 355 -13.69 27.36 5.35
N THR A 356 -13.51 28.26 4.38
CA THR A 356 -14.63 29.00 3.76
C THR A 356 -15.23 28.19 2.61
N VAL A 357 -16.30 27.44 2.90
CA VAL A 357 -17.08 26.58 1.98
C VAL A 357 -16.16 25.67 1.15
N VAL A 358 -16.08 24.37 1.52
CA VAL A 358 -15.34 23.38 0.72
C VAL A 358 -15.97 23.28 -0.67
N GLU A 359 -15.54 24.14 -1.59
CA GLU A 359 -15.88 24.03 -2.99
C GLU A 359 -15.26 22.72 -3.48
N THR A 360 -16.14 21.82 -3.89
CA THR A 360 -15.78 20.44 -4.17
C THR A 360 -15.05 20.41 -5.51
N LEU A 361 -13.73 20.31 -5.47
CA LEU A 361 -12.94 19.99 -6.65
C LEU A 361 -12.99 18.49 -6.87
N SER A 362 -13.28 18.10 -8.11
CA SER A 362 -13.43 16.71 -8.55
C SER A 362 -12.61 16.49 -9.81
N LEU A 363 -11.77 15.45 -9.82
CA LEU A 363 -10.97 15.05 -10.96
C LEU A 363 -11.25 13.58 -11.30
N PRO A 364 -11.60 13.24 -12.56
CA PRO A 364 -11.74 11.86 -12.99
C PRO A 364 -10.43 11.08 -12.81
N GLY A 365 -10.50 9.81 -12.44
CA GLY A 365 -9.31 8.96 -12.28
C GLY A 365 -8.57 8.65 -13.59
N ASN A 366 -9.19 8.94 -14.74
CA ASN A 366 -8.59 8.89 -16.08
C ASN A 366 -8.15 10.29 -16.58
N SER A 367 -8.11 11.30 -15.70
CA SER A 367 -7.53 12.61 -16.04
C SER A 367 -6.04 12.44 -16.37
N PRO A 368 -5.52 13.07 -17.44
CA PRO A 368 -4.10 12.97 -17.78
C PRO A 368 -3.14 13.48 -16.69
N LEU A 369 -3.60 14.35 -15.77
CA LEU A 369 -2.82 14.73 -14.59
C LEU A 369 -2.66 13.56 -13.61
N ILE A 370 -3.76 12.82 -13.38
CA ILE A 370 -3.77 11.66 -12.48
C ILE A 370 -2.90 10.54 -13.06
N GLU A 371 -3.00 10.28 -14.36
CA GLU A 371 -2.15 9.31 -15.05
C GLU A 371 -0.67 9.67 -14.92
N TRP A 372 -0.32 10.94 -15.21
CA TRP A 372 1.06 11.41 -15.08
C TRP A 372 1.61 11.22 -13.66
N LEU A 373 0.82 11.60 -12.64
CA LEU A 373 1.19 11.48 -11.23
C LEU A 373 1.38 10.02 -10.81
N GLN A 374 0.53 9.12 -11.29
CA GLN A 374 0.62 7.70 -11.00
C GLN A 374 1.85 7.05 -11.66
N GLU A 375 2.18 7.44 -12.89
CA GLU A 375 3.36 6.94 -13.61
C GLU A 375 4.69 7.41 -12.98
N HIS A 376 4.75 8.67 -12.55
CA HIS A 376 6.01 9.29 -12.13
C HIS A 376 6.23 9.27 -10.62
N ASN A 377 5.16 9.22 -9.81
CA ASN A 377 5.22 9.27 -8.34
C ASN A 377 6.06 10.45 -7.81
N LEU A 378 5.88 11.62 -8.41
CA LEU A 378 6.58 12.86 -8.05
C LEU A 378 5.59 14.02 -8.09
N ALA A 379 5.85 15.06 -7.30
CA ALA A 379 5.08 16.28 -7.43
C ALA A 379 5.43 16.99 -8.74
N ILE A 380 4.45 17.69 -9.32
CA ILE A 380 4.66 18.46 -10.55
C ILE A 380 4.10 19.87 -10.43
N SER A 381 4.91 20.84 -10.85
CA SER A 381 4.49 22.23 -10.98
C SER A 381 3.70 22.41 -12.28
N MET A 382 2.67 23.25 -12.27
CA MET A 382 1.90 23.51 -13.50
C MET A 382 2.75 24.04 -14.66
N PRO A 383 3.73 24.95 -14.47
CA PRO A 383 4.64 25.37 -15.54
C PRO A 383 5.41 24.22 -16.20
N ASP A 384 5.73 23.16 -15.45
CA ASP A 384 6.38 21.96 -15.98
C ASP A 384 5.36 21.01 -16.62
N PHE A 385 4.17 20.86 -16.01
CA PHE A 385 3.11 19.99 -16.50
C PHE A 385 2.59 20.43 -17.88
N VAL A 386 2.43 21.73 -18.10
CA VAL A 386 1.99 22.32 -19.39
C VAL A 386 2.89 21.89 -20.57
N ARG A 387 4.15 21.52 -20.29
CA ARG A 387 5.12 21.09 -21.32
C ARG A 387 5.03 19.60 -21.65
N THR A 388 4.26 18.82 -20.91
CA THR A 388 4.14 17.37 -21.07
C THR A 388 3.15 17.00 -22.18
N GLN A 389 3.25 15.76 -22.68
CA GLN A 389 2.26 15.21 -23.61
C GLN A 389 0.89 15.05 -22.94
N HIS A 390 0.86 14.69 -21.65
CA HIS A 390 -0.35 14.50 -20.85
C HIS A 390 -1.20 15.77 -20.78
N TYR A 391 -0.59 16.94 -20.55
CA TYR A 391 -1.34 18.19 -20.57
C TYR A 391 -1.91 18.53 -21.95
N ARG A 392 -1.22 18.15 -23.03
CA ARG A 392 -1.74 18.39 -24.40
C ARG A 392 -2.97 17.52 -24.72
N SER A 393 -3.04 16.31 -24.16
CA SER A 393 -4.18 15.40 -24.30
C SER A 393 -5.29 15.62 -23.28
N MET A 394 -5.12 16.54 -22.33
CA MET A 394 -6.12 16.86 -21.31
C MET A 394 -7.34 17.58 -21.89
N TRP A 395 -8.53 17.21 -21.39
CA TRP A 395 -9.80 17.86 -21.74
C TRP A 395 -9.78 19.35 -21.38
N GLU A 396 -10.36 20.19 -22.24
CA GLU A 396 -10.41 21.64 -22.01
C GLU A 396 -11.14 22.01 -20.71
N SER A 397 -12.20 21.27 -20.36
CA SER A 397 -12.90 21.45 -19.08
C SER A 397 -12.01 21.18 -17.85
N GLU A 398 -11.04 20.26 -17.94
CA GLU A 398 -10.09 20.02 -16.86
C GLU A 398 -9.02 21.12 -16.79
N LYS A 399 -8.56 21.62 -17.93
CA LYS A 399 -7.63 22.76 -18.00
C LYS A 399 -8.27 24.01 -17.39
N GLU A 400 -9.49 24.33 -17.80
CA GLU A 400 -10.28 25.44 -17.26
C GLU A 400 -10.50 25.28 -15.76
N LEU A 401 -10.78 24.06 -15.27
CA LEU A 401 -10.88 23.79 -13.84
C LEU A 401 -9.58 24.14 -13.10
N LEU A 402 -8.43 23.62 -13.56
CA LEU A 402 -7.13 23.86 -12.93
C LEU A 402 -6.74 25.35 -12.97
N ASP A 403 -6.99 26.04 -14.08
CA ASP A 403 -6.67 27.46 -14.26
C ASP A 403 -7.60 28.36 -13.44
N SER A 404 -8.91 28.10 -13.46
CA SER A 404 -9.94 28.83 -12.68
C SER A 404 -9.69 28.76 -11.18
N ARG A 405 -9.12 27.65 -10.72
CA ARG A 405 -8.75 27.39 -9.33
C ARG A 405 -7.31 27.79 -9.00
N ASN A 406 -6.61 28.41 -9.95
CA ASN A 406 -5.24 28.86 -9.82
C ASN A 406 -4.30 27.78 -9.30
N ILE A 407 -4.47 26.52 -9.72
CA ILE A 407 -3.62 25.42 -9.27
C ILE A 407 -2.19 25.63 -9.81
N ARG A 408 -1.18 25.47 -8.96
CA ARG A 408 0.23 25.69 -9.28
C ARG A 408 1.12 24.48 -9.02
N LEU A 409 0.73 23.59 -8.11
CA LEU A 409 1.46 22.37 -7.79
C LEU A 409 0.47 21.23 -7.54
N ALA A 410 0.79 20.04 -8.03
CA ALA A 410 0.08 18.80 -7.70
C ALA A 410 1.04 17.83 -7.01
N LEU A 411 0.62 17.29 -5.87
CA LEU A 411 1.40 16.37 -5.04
C LEU A 411 0.66 15.02 -4.93
N PRO A 412 1.27 13.90 -5.36
CA PRO A 412 0.64 12.60 -5.25
C PRO A 412 0.86 11.97 -3.87
N VAL A 413 -0.14 11.21 -3.39
CA VAL A 413 -0.04 10.28 -2.26
C VAL A 413 -0.27 8.87 -2.80
N MET A 414 0.80 8.08 -2.84
CA MET A 414 0.81 6.75 -3.48
C MET A 414 0.80 5.63 -2.46
N GLU A 415 0.11 4.53 -2.74
CA GLU A 415 0.15 3.28 -1.98
C GLU A 415 0.30 2.10 -2.94
N GLY A 416 1.36 1.28 -2.79
CA GLY A 416 1.53 0.07 -3.60
C GLY A 416 1.55 0.29 -5.12
N GLY A 417 1.94 1.49 -5.59
CA GLY A 417 1.91 1.89 -7.01
C GLY A 417 0.58 2.46 -7.49
N ARG A 418 -0.43 2.58 -6.62
CA ARG A 418 -1.73 3.18 -6.88
C ARG A 418 -1.81 4.58 -6.28
N LEU A 419 -2.35 5.55 -7.02
CA LEU A 419 -2.63 6.88 -6.48
C LEU A 419 -3.88 6.82 -5.59
N MET A 420 -3.70 7.17 -4.31
CA MET A 420 -4.76 7.17 -3.29
C MET A 420 -5.34 8.55 -3.06
N ALA A 421 -4.49 9.57 -3.05
CA ALA A 421 -4.90 10.97 -2.95
C ALA A 421 -4.00 11.86 -3.79
N VAL A 422 -4.52 13.02 -4.18
CA VAL A 422 -3.76 14.11 -4.81
C VAL A 422 -4.02 15.39 -4.04
N THR A 423 -2.96 16.13 -3.73
CA THR A 423 -3.07 17.45 -3.12
C THR A 423 -2.77 18.52 -4.16
N LEU A 424 -3.74 19.40 -4.42
CA LEU A 424 -3.62 20.48 -5.39
C LEU A 424 -3.44 21.80 -4.64
N PHE A 425 -2.32 22.47 -4.90
CA PHE A 425 -2.01 23.76 -4.27
C PHE A 425 -2.42 24.89 -5.19
N ALA A 426 -3.24 25.79 -4.69
CA ALA A 426 -3.73 26.99 -5.36
C ALA A 426 -3.02 28.24 -4.85
N ASP A 427 -2.72 29.16 -5.78
CA ASP A 427 -2.10 30.44 -5.46
C ASP A 427 -2.50 31.54 -6.45
N GLU A 428 -3.01 32.66 -5.93
CA GLU A 428 -3.46 33.82 -6.69
C GLU A 428 -2.30 34.49 -7.44
N ASP A 429 -1.07 34.43 -6.90
CA ASP A 429 0.10 34.92 -7.62
C ASP A 429 0.55 33.90 -8.67
N SER A 430 0.16 34.15 -9.92
CA SER A 430 0.56 33.37 -11.09
C SER A 430 2.08 33.20 -11.28
N ARG A 431 2.91 34.02 -10.62
CA ARG A 431 4.37 33.94 -10.70
C ARG A 431 5.01 33.19 -9.53
N LYS A 432 4.23 32.81 -8.51
CA LYS A 432 4.76 32.09 -7.36
C LYS A 432 5.22 30.70 -7.78
N ALA A 433 6.53 30.48 -7.64
CA ALA A 433 7.16 29.20 -7.93
C ALA A 433 7.57 28.55 -6.62
N TYR A 434 7.04 27.36 -6.34
CA TYR A 434 7.49 26.55 -5.22
C TYR A 434 8.97 26.19 -5.40
N SER A 435 9.75 26.33 -4.35
CA SER A 435 11.17 26.00 -4.43
C SER A 435 11.35 24.48 -4.50
N SER A 436 12.44 24.01 -5.11
CA SER A 436 12.76 22.58 -5.12
C SER A 436 12.88 21.99 -3.70
N ALA A 437 13.23 22.82 -2.71
CA ALA A 437 13.28 22.39 -1.31
C ALA A 437 11.88 22.19 -0.70
N ASP A 438 10.89 22.98 -1.13
CA ASP A 438 9.49 22.84 -0.68
C ASP A 438 8.85 21.60 -1.28
N ILE A 439 9.13 21.33 -2.56
CA ILE A 439 8.66 20.12 -3.24
C ILE A 439 9.18 18.86 -2.55
N VAL A 440 10.50 18.78 -2.32
CA VAL A 440 11.10 17.62 -1.62
C VAL A 440 10.54 17.45 -0.19
N PHE A 441 10.28 18.57 0.50
CA PHE A 441 9.68 18.55 1.83
C PHE A 441 8.24 18.04 1.82
N LEU A 442 7.44 18.47 0.84
CA LEU A 442 6.07 18.02 0.62
C LEU A 442 6.00 16.54 0.20
N GLU A 443 6.90 16.08 -0.66
CA GLU A 443 7.01 14.67 -1.05
C GLU A 443 7.34 13.78 0.17
N ALA A 444 8.23 14.24 1.05
CA ALA A 444 8.54 13.53 2.29
C ALA A 444 7.30 13.45 3.22
N ALA A 445 6.53 14.54 3.34
CA ALA A 445 5.29 14.54 4.11
C ALA A 445 4.21 13.65 3.47
N SER A 446 4.10 13.63 2.15
CA SER A 446 3.20 12.73 1.41
C SER A 446 3.53 11.25 1.65
N ALA A 447 4.83 10.89 1.71
CA ALA A 447 5.23 9.53 2.04
C ALA A 447 4.80 9.12 3.46
N VAL A 448 4.93 10.03 4.44
CA VAL A 448 4.44 9.80 5.81
C VAL A 448 2.91 9.63 5.82
N MET A 449 2.19 10.49 5.09
CA MET A 449 0.74 10.44 4.93
C MET A 449 0.28 9.09 4.32
N SER A 450 0.98 8.61 3.29
CA SER A 450 0.70 7.33 2.65
C SER A 450 0.74 6.16 3.65
N ILE A 451 1.80 6.10 4.46
CA ILE A 451 1.96 5.03 5.47
C ILE A 451 0.82 5.06 6.48
N ALA A 452 0.46 6.24 6.99
CA ALA A 452 -0.60 6.36 7.97
C ALA A 452 -1.99 6.04 7.40
N THR A 453 -2.27 6.50 6.17
CA THR A 453 -3.53 6.19 5.49
C THR A 453 -3.66 4.69 5.25
N ARG A 454 -2.58 4.02 4.84
CA ARG A 454 -2.51 2.56 4.72
C ARG A 454 -2.82 1.87 6.04
N ASN A 455 -2.20 2.31 7.14
CA ASN A 455 -2.44 1.73 8.46
C ASN A 455 -3.89 1.90 8.91
N ALA A 456 -4.49 3.08 8.68
CA ALA A 456 -5.90 3.32 8.97
C ALA A 456 -6.83 2.42 8.15
N MET A 457 -6.54 2.24 6.85
CA MET A 457 -7.31 1.33 5.98
C MET A 457 -7.19 -0.13 6.41
N LEU A 458 -5.97 -0.61 6.71
CA LEU A 458 -5.76 -1.98 7.20
C LEU A 458 -6.48 -2.20 8.52
N TYR A 459 -6.42 -1.24 9.44
CA TYR A 459 -7.11 -1.32 10.71
C TYR A 459 -8.64 -1.36 10.53
N SER A 460 -9.19 -0.52 9.65
CA SER A 460 -10.61 -0.52 9.32
C SER A 460 -11.06 -1.86 8.69
N ALA A 461 -10.27 -2.40 7.76
CA ALA A 461 -10.54 -3.71 7.16
C ALA A 461 -10.51 -4.84 8.21
N MET A 462 -9.49 -4.85 9.09
CA MET A 462 -9.40 -5.81 10.19
C MET A 462 -10.56 -5.68 11.17
N GLN A 463 -11.01 -4.46 11.49
CA GLN A 463 -12.19 -4.26 12.32
C GLN A 463 -13.44 -4.82 11.66
N ASN A 464 -13.63 -4.56 10.37
CA ASN A 464 -14.78 -5.06 9.63
C ASN A 464 -14.80 -6.60 9.60
N GLU A 465 -13.66 -7.24 9.29
CA GLU A 465 -13.52 -8.70 9.30
C GLU A 465 -13.67 -9.30 10.71
N ALA A 466 -13.17 -8.61 11.74
CA ALA A 466 -13.32 -9.04 13.13
C ALA A 466 -14.76 -8.89 13.67
N GLN A 467 -15.59 -8.06 13.04
CA GLN A 467 -16.97 -7.76 13.49
C GLN A 467 -18.05 -8.46 12.66
N HIS A 468 -17.77 -8.74 11.38
CA HIS A 468 -18.74 -9.27 10.43
C HIS A 468 -18.39 -10.69 9.97
N ASP A 469 -19.39 -11.43 9.50
CA ASP A 469 -19.23 -12.72 8.82
C ASP A 469 -18.89 -12.46 7.35
N GLY A 470 -17.76 -13.00 6.88
CA GLY A 470 -17.23 -12.71 5.55
C GLY A 470 -18.13 -13.13 4.38
N LEU A 471 -19.04 -14.09 4.58
CA LEU A 471 -19.97 -14.52 3.53
C LEU A 471 -21.24 -13.67 3.49
N THR A 472 -21.85 -13.42 4.66
CA THR A 472 -23.20 -12.83 4.75
C THR A 472 -23.20 -11.32 5.00
N GLY A 473 -22.09 -10.74 5.45
CA GLY A 473 -21.98 -9.34 5.85
C GLY A 473 -22.71 -8.99 7.17
N LEU A 474 -23.43 -9.95 7.77
CA LEU A 474 -24.02 -9.80 9.10
C LEU A 474 -22.93 -9.72 10.17
N TYR A 475 -23.29 -9.28 11.39
CA TYR A 475 -22.37 -9.41 12.51
C TYR A 475 -22.04 -10.88 12.76
N ASN A 476 -20.78 -11.15 13.10
CA ASN A 476 -20.40 -12.46 13.61
C ASN A 476 -20.88 -12.63 15.07
N ARG A 477 -20.88 -13.88 15.55
CA ARG A 477 -21.32 -14.22 16.90
C ARG A 477 -20.66 -13.37 17.99
N ARG A 478 -19.35 -13.13 17.91
CA ARG A 478 -18.60 -12.42 18.96
C ARG A 478 -19.05 -10.97 19.06
N HIS A 479 -19.09 -10.26 17.93
CA HIS A 479 -19.50 -8.86 17.90
C HIS A 479 -20.99 -8.69 18.23
N PHE A 480 -21.84 -9.59 17.74
CA PHE A 480 -23.26 -9.63 18.08
C PHE A 480 -23.48 -9.65 19.59
N LEU A 481 -22.87 -10.59 20.32
CA LEU A 481 -22.99 -10.69 21.78
C LEU A 481 -22.53 -9.42 22.50
N GLN A 482 -21.48 -8.78 22.00
CA GLN A 482 -21.00 -7.51 22.57
C GLN A 482 -22.00 -6.37 22.35
N ARG A 483 -22.58 -6.27 21.14
CA ARG A 483 -23.54 -5.23 20.78
C ARG A 483 -24.85 -5.37 21.56
N ILE A 484 -25.43 -6.57 21.58
CA ILE A 484 -26.74 -6.79 22.22
C ILE A 484 -26.69 -6.62 23.75
N ARG A 485 -25.52 -6.80 24.40
CA ARG A 485 -25.38 -6.48 25.84
C ARG A 485 -25.71 -5.02 26.12
N GLN A 486 -25.28 -4.11 25.24
CA GLN A 486 -25.60 -2.69 25.38
C GLN A 486 -27.10 -2.44 25.19
N ASP A 487 -27.71 -3.11 24.22
CA ASP A 487 -29.13 -2.95 23.91
C ASP A 487 -30.02 -3.58 25.00
N PHE A 488 -29.61 -4.73 25.57
CA PHE A 488 -30.25 -5.36 26.71
C PHE A 488 -30.26 -4.45 27.94
N VAL A 489 -29.13 -3.81 28.27
CA VAL A 489 -29.07 -2.86 29.40
C VAL A 489 -30.04 -1.69 29.21
N LYS A 490 -30.18 -1.18 27.98
CA LYS A 490 -31.15 -0.12 27.66
C LYS A 490 -32.60 -0.61 27.74
N ALA A 491 -32.84 -1.84 27.32
CA ALA A 491 -34.16 -2.47 27.31
C ALA A 491 -34.53 -3.20 28.62
N ALA A 492 -33.65 -3.21 29.63
CA ALA A 492 -33.81 -4.00 30.86
C ALA A 492 -35.08 -3.65 31.67
N LYS A 493 -35.62 -2.44 31.50
CA LYS A 493 -36.89 -2.01 32.13
C LYS A 493 -38.14 -2.27 31.27
N SER A 494 -37.96 -2.87 30.10
CA SER A 494 -38.99 -3.17 29.12
C SER A 494 -38.82 -4.62 28.67
N SER A 495 -39.14 -4.94 27.41
CA SER A 495 -38.95 -6.26 26.82
C SER A 495 -37.67 -6.32 25.99
N PHE A 496 -37.04 -7.49 25.98
CA PHE A 496 -35.94 -7.81 25.07
C PHE A 496 -36.16 -9.21 24.53
N THR A 497 -36.34 -9.32 23.21
CA THR A 497 -36.74 -10.59 22.59
C THR A 497 -35.67 -11.09 21.62
N VAL A 498 -35.39 -12.38 21.70
CA VAL A 498 -34.43 -13.07 20.83
C VAL A 498 -35.16 -14.10 19.99
N ALA A 499 -34.90 -14.09 18.70
CA ALA A 499 -35.30 -15.13 17.76
C ALA A 499 -34.06 -15.82 17.19
N VAL A 500 -34.01 -17.14 17.32
CA VAL A 500 -33.00 -18.00 16.70
C VAL A 500 -33.63 -18.68 15.50
N PHE A 501 -32.96 -18.64 14.36
CA PHE A 501 -33.40 -19.21 13.10
C PHE A 501 -32.42 -20.29 12.69
N SER A 502 -32.91 -21.41 12.17
CA SER A 502 -32.09 -22.42 11.53
C SER A 502 -32.73 -22.86 10.24
N LEU A 503 -31.97 -22.76 9.14
CA LEU A 503 -32.39 -23.34 7.86
C LEU A 503 -32.56 -24.86 8.03
N ASP A 504 -33.73 -25.36 7.64
CA ASP A 504 -34.07 -26.78 7.69
C ASP A 504 -33.43 -27.48 6.49
N ASP A 505 -32.82 -28.64 6.73
CA ASP A 505 -32.25 -29.49 5.67
C ASP A 505 -31.26 -28.77 4.73
N PHE A 506 -30.59 -27.73 5.21
CA PHE A 506 -29.62 -26.95 4.43
C PHE A 506 -28.46 -27.80 3.88
N ARG A 507 -28.06 -28.87 4.60
CA ARG A 507 -27.07 -29.83 4.09
C ARG A 507 -27.58 -30.54 2.84
N LEU A 508 -28.81 -31.04 2.90
CA LEU A 508 -29.49 -31.65 1.76
C LEU A 508 -29.63 -30.66 0.61
N TYR A 509 -29.94 -29.39 0.89
CA TYR A 509 -29.95 -28.33 -0.13
C TYR A 509 -28.58 -28.18 -0.82
N ASN A 510 -27.48 -28.11 -0.08
CA ASN A 510 -26.13 -28.02 -0.65
C ASN A 510 -25.73 -29.27 -1.44
N GLU A 511 -26.09 -30.46 -0.96
CA GLU A 511 -25.84 -31.73 -1.68
C GLU A 511 -26.65 -31.82 -2.98
N LEU A 512 -27.80 -31.14 -3.03
CA LEU A 512 -28.71 -31.17 -4.17
C LEU A 512 -28.44 -30.06 -5.21
N TYR A 513 -27.91 -28.92 -4.79
CA TYR A 513 -27.76 -27.73 -5.66
C TYR A 513 -26.33 -27.15 -5.69
N GLY A 514 -25.38 -27.77 -5.00
CA GLY A 514 -24.00 -27.29 -4.90
C GLY A 514 -23.79 -26.23 -3.82
N SER A 515 -22.53 -26.08 -3.39
CA SER A 515 -22.14 -25.14 -2.33
C SER A 515 -22.33 -23.68 -2.72
N HIS A 516 -22.12 -23.32 -4.00
CA HIS A 516 -22.29 -21.95 -4.50
C HIS A 516 -23.73 -21.44 -4.33
N GLU A 517 -24.74 -22.26 -4.66
CA GLU A 517 -26.14 -21.87 -4.46
C GLU A 517 -26.51 -21.83 -2.97
N GLY A 518 -25.90 -22.70 -2.15
CA GLY A 518 -25.98 -22.63 -0.70
C GLY A 518 -25.49 -21.29 -0.14
N ASP A 519 -24.33 -20.82 -0.59
CA ASP A 519 -23.72 -19.57 -0.16
C ASP A 519 -24.57 -18.36 -0.57
N ARG A 520 -25.08 -18.36 -1.80
CA ARG A 520 -25.99 -17.32 -2.30
C ARG A 520 -27.29 -17.26 -1.50
N LEU A 521 -27.86 -18.42 -1.18
CA LEU A 521 -29.05 -18.52 -0.34
C LEU A 521 -28.80 -17.96 1.07
N LEU A 522 -27.64 -18.21 1.67
CA LEU A 522 -27.28 -17.63 2.97
C LEU A 522 -27.19 -16.10 2.91
N GLN A 523 -26.61 -15.55 1.83
CA GLN A 523 -26.53 -14.11 1.61
C GLN A 523 -27.93 -13.48 1.45
N ASP A 524 -28.80 -14.08 0.65
CA ASP A 524 -30.14 -13.55 0.42
C ASP A 524 -31.04 -13.70 1.65
N PHE A 525 -30.93 -14.81 2.39
CA PHE A 525 -31.60 -14.99 3.68
C PHE A 525 -31.16 -13.93 4.70
N SER A 526 -29.87 -13.57 4.70
CA SER A 526 -29.33 -12.50 5.56
C SER A 526 -29.97 -11.14 5.26
N LYS A 527 -30.18 -10.83 3.97
CA LYS A 527 -30.90 -9.61 3.55
C LYS A 527 -32.36 -9.63 4.00
N MET A 528 -33.03 -10.78 3.91
CA MET A 528 -34.41 -10.93 4.39
C MET A 528 -34.53 -10.67 5.90
N LEU A 529 -33.58 -11.19 6.69
CA LEU A 529 -33.52 -10.94 8.13
C LEU A 529 -33.29 -9.45 8.44
N LEU A 530 -32.38 -8.79 7.72
CA LEU A 530 -32.14 -7.34 7.89
C LEU A 530 -33.37 -6.51 7.51
N LEU A 531 -34.06 -6.86 6.43
CA LEU A 531 -35.30 -6.19 6.01
C LEU A 531 -36.40 -6.31 7.08
N ALA A 532 -36.54 -7.49 7.69
CA ALA A 532 -37.54 -7.71 8.73
C ALA A 532 -37.18 -7.01 10.06
N ALA A 533 -35.90 -7.00 10.45
CA ALA A 533 -35.45 -6.33 11.67
C ALA A 533 -35.45 -4.80 11.55
N GLY A 534 -35.16 -4.26 10.36
CA GLY A 534 -35.01 -2.83 10.12
C GLY A 534 -34.06 -2.16 11.11
N ASN A 535 -34.44 -0.99 11.62
CA ASN A 535 -33.69 -0.28 12.67
C ASN A 535 -34.09 -0.72 14.10
N GLN A 536 -34.97 -1.72 14.24
CA GLN A 536 -35.54 -2.13 15.52
C GLN A 536 -34.74 -3.25 16.19
N GLY A 537 -33.90 -3.97 15.44
CA GLY A 537 -33.15 -5.11 15.96
C GLY A 537 -31.78 -5.30 15.31
N VAL A 538 -31.00 -6.19 15.91
CA VAL A 538 -29.66 -6.57 15.45
C VAL A 538 -29.70 -8.02 14.97
N VAL A 539 -29.12 -8.29 13.80
CA VAL A 539 -29.07 -9.62 13.18
C VAL A 539 -27.62 -10.10 13.10
N SER A 540 -27.42 -11.40 13.35
CA SER A 540 -26.11 -12.06 13.27
C SER A 540 -26.20 -13.46 12.69
N ARG A 541 -25.14 -13.88 12.02
CA ARG A 541 -24.90 -15.30 11.72
C ARG A 541 -24.19 -15.94 12.91
N TYR A 542 -24.85 -16.91 13.54
CA TYR A 542 -24.44 -17.51 14.80
C TYR A 542 -23.65 -18.82 14.59
N SER A 543 -24.02 -19.58 13.56
CA SER A 543 -23.30 -20.75 13.06
C SER A 543 -23.58 -20.93 11.56
N GLY A 544 -23.00 -21.95 10.91
CA GLY A 544 -23.04 -22.12 9.46
C GLY A 544 -24.42 -21.95 8.81
N LYS A 545 -25.49 -22.46 9.44
CA LYS A 545 -26.88 -22.36 8.96
C LYS A 545 -27.85 -21.69 9.94
N GLU A 546 -27.31 -21.12 11.03
CA GLU A 546 -28.10 -20.57 12.12
C GLU A 546 -27.87 -19.08 12.26
N PHE A 547 -28.96 -18.35 12.40
CA PHE A 547 -28.99 -16.90 12.50
C PHE A 547 -29.71 -16.50 13.78
N VAL A 548 -29.37 -15.35 14.33
CA VAL A 548 -30.01 -14.82 15.53
C VAL A 548 -30.38 -13.37 15.29
N MET A 549 -31.58 -13.02 15.73
CA MET A 549 -32.10 -11.66 15.75
C MET A 549 -32.41 -11.30 17.20
N ALA A 550 -31.89 -10.17 17.66
CA ALA A 550 -32.21 -9.60 18.96
C ALA A 550 -32.91 -8.26 18.75
N VAL A 551 -34.10 -8.11 19.35
CA VAL A 551 -34.97 -6.95 19.15
C VAL A 551 -35.26 -6.33 20.53
N PRO A 552 -34.61 -5.22 20.90
CA PRO A 552 -34.91 -4.50 22.12
C PRO A 552 -36.28 -3.82 22.05
N PHE A 553 -36.93 -3.66 23.20
CA PHE A 553 -38.24 -2.99 23.38
C PHE A 553 -39.43 -3.65 22.65
N GLN A 554 -39.28 -4.90 22.22
CA GLN A 554 -40.33 -5.67 21.54
C GLN A 554 -40.61 -6.96 22.31
N ASP A 555 -41.88 -7.35 22.37
CA ASP A 555 -42.30 -8.61 22.99
C ASP A 555 -42.22 -9.81 22.03
N ALA A 556 -42.56 -11.00 22.52
CA ALA A 556 -42.51 -12.22 21.72
C ALA A 556 -43.50 -12.22 20.53
N ALA A 557 -44.64 -11.54 20.65
CA ALA A 557 -45.65 -11.50 19.59
C ALA A 557 -45.23 -10.61 18.42
N ALA A 558 -44.66 -9.44 18.72
CA ALA A 558 -44.11 -8.54 17.71
C ALA A 558 -42.96 -9.20 16.93
N VAL A 559 -42.02 -9.84 17.63
CA VAL A 559 -40.91 -10.56 16.97
C VAL A 559 -41.42 -11.77 16.21
N GLN A 560 -42.47 -12.47 16.68
CA GLN A 560 -43.10 -13.53 15.89
C GLN A 560 -43.63 -13.01 14.55
N GLY A 561 -44.27 -11.83 14.54
CA GLY A 561 -44.67 -11.17 13.31
C GLY A 561 -43.49 -10.90 12.36
N MET A 562 -42.34 -10.47 12.87
CA MET A 562 -41.12 -10.31 12.06
C MET A 562 -40.62 -11.65 11.49
N VAL A 563 -40.66 -12.72 12.28
CA VAL A 563 -40.30 -14.08 11.83
C VAL A 563 -41.22 -14.56 10.71
N ASP A 564 -42.53 -14.29 10.82
CA ASP A 564 -43.50 -14.68 9.80
C ASP A 564 -43.28 -13.91 8.49
N VAL A 565 -42.91 -12.61 8.56
CA VAL A 565 -42.48 -11.84 7.37
C VAL A 565 -41.26 -12.49 6.70
N VAL A 566 -40.25 -12.90 7.47
CA VAL A 566 -39.07 -13.61 6.91
C VAL A 566 -39.48 -14.94 6.26
N ARG A 567 -40.46 -15.65 6.83
CA ARG A 567 -41.00 -16.90 6.28
C ARG A 567 -41.67 -16.67 4.92
N ASP A 568 -42.47 -15.62 4.81
CA ASP A 568 -43.13 -15.25 3.55
C ASP A 568 -42.12 -14.79 2.49
N LEU A 569 -41.12 -13.98 2.86
CA LEU A 569 -40.05 -13.57 1.96
C LEU A 569 -39.25 -14.76 1.41
N LEU A 570 -38.92 -15.74 2.25
CA LEU A 570 -38.23 -16.96 1.81
C LEU A 570 -39.12 -17.79 0.88
N LYS A 571 -40.41 -17.92 1.20
CA LYS A 571 -41.38 -18.65 0.37
C LYS A 571 -41.50 -18.02 -1.03
N ASP A 572 -41.55 -16.69 -1.10
CA ASP A 572 -41.60 -15.97 -2.37
C ASP A 572 -40.30 -16.06 -3.15
N TYR A 573 -39.14 -15.97 -2.48
CA TYR A 573 -37.83 -16.18 -3.08
C TYR A 573 -37.73 -17.56 -3.76
N LEU A 574 -38.14 -18.62 -3.07
CA LEU A 574 -38.14 -19.98 -3.60
C LEU A 574 -39.17 -20.17 -4.72
N ARG A 575 -40.35 -19.54 -4.62
CA ARG A 575 -41.39 -19.61 -5.66
C ARG A 575 -40.92 -19.00 -6.98
N ARG A 576 -40.18 -17.89 -6.95
CA ARG A 576 -39.66 -17.25 -8.19
C ARG A 576 -38.62 -18.10 -8.88
N ARG A 577 -37.87 -18.91 -8.13
CA ARG A 577 -36.87 -19.85 -8.67
C ARG A 577 -37.40 -21.27 -8.90
N ARG A 578 -38.73 -21.43 -8.91
CA ARG A 578 -39.37 -22.74 -9.11
C ARG A 578 -39.16 -23.30 -10.52
N GLU A 579 -38.88 -22.44 -11.49
CA GLU A 579 -38.50 -22.80 -12.87
C GLU A 579 -37.07 -23.36 -12.96
N GLU A 580 -36.22 -23.10 -11.96
CA GLU A 580 -34.84 -23.58 -11.84
C GLU A 580 -34.73 -24.86 -10.98
N GLY A 581 -35.85 -25.47 -10.57
CA GLY A 581 -35.86 -26.75 -9.84
C GLY A 581 -35.63 -26.66 -8.32
N HIS A 582 -35.56 -25.47 -7.72
CA HIS A 582 -35.41 -25.27 -6.28
C HIS A 582 -36.76 -25.35 -5.55
N ARG A 583 -37.03 -26.40 -4.74
CA ARG A 583 -38.42 -26.67 -4.28
C ARG A 583 -38.68 -26.89 -2.78
N PHE A 584 -37.69 -27.00 -1.89
CA PHE A 584 -38.00 -27.60 -0.57
C PHE A 584 -37.38 -26.99 0.69
N LEU A 585 -36.63 -25.88 0.62
CA LEU A 585 -36.00 -25.30 1.82
C LEU A 585 -37.00 -24.51 2.68
N THR A 586 -36.92 -24.68 4.00
CA THR A 586 -37.66 -23.92 5.01
C THR A 586 -36.74 -23.52 6.16
N PHE A 587 -37.26 -22.84 7.18
CA PHE A 587 -36.53 -22.68 8.44
C PHE A 587 -37.42 -22.92 9.65
N SER A 588 -36.78 -23.40 10.71
CA SER A 588 -37.34 -23.48 12.06
C SER A 588 -36.82 -22.29 12.87
N ALA A 589 -37.72 -21.66 13.64
CA ALA A 589 -37.36 -20.53 14.48
C ALA A 589 -37.84 -20.74 15.92
N GLY A 590 -37.04 -20.30 16.88
CA GLY A 590 -37.37 -20.29 18.30
C GLY A 590 -37.29 -18.88 18.86
N ILE A 591 -38.30 -18.47 19.64
CA ILE A 591 -38.40 -17.13 20.20
C ILE A 591 -38.44 -17.20 21.72
N CYS A 592 -37.68 -16.35 22.39
CA CYS A 592 -37.76 -16.14 23.84
C CYS A 592 -37.69 -14.65 24.16
N SER A 593 -38.42 -14.22 25.19
CA SER A 593 -38.51 -12.82 25.59
C SER A 593 -38.16 -12.66 27.07
N TYR A 594 -37.28 -11.70 27.37
CA TYR A 594 -37.05 -11.18 28.70
C TYR A 594 -38.03 -10.02 28.97
N PRO A 595 -38.58 -9.88 30.19
CA PRO A 595 -38.45 -10.79 31.34
C PRO A 595 -39.49 -11.92 31.36
N ALA A 596 -40.33 -12.03 30.32
CA ALA A 596 -41.51 -12.91 30.33
C ALA A 596 -41.19 -14.41 30.51
N ALA A 597 -40.09 -14.88 29.94
CA ALA A 597 -39.70 -16.30 29.96
C ALA A 597 -38.20 -16.53 30.26
N ALA A 598 -37.41 -15.48 30.42
CA ALA A 598 -35.98 -15.53 30.75
C ALA A 598 -35.64 -14.48 31.80
N GLY A 599 -34.70 -14.79 32.71
CA GLY A 599 -34.23 -13.90 33.76
C GLY A 599 -33.05 -13.02 33.37
N ASN A 600 -32.34 -13.35 32.29
CA ASN A 600 -31.23 -12.56 31.76
C ASN A 600 -31.03 -12.78 30.24
N MET A 601 -30.11 -12.02 29.64
CA MET A 601 -29.81 -12.07 28.21
C MET A 601 -29.31 -13.45 27.75
N ASP A 602 -28.43 -14.10 28.53
CA ASP A 602 -27.85 -15.40 28.16
C ASP A 602 -28.93 -16.51 28.18
N GLU A 603 -29.81 -16.48 29.18
CA GLU A 603 -31.01 -17.33 29.25
C GLU A 603 -31.94 -17.10 28.07
N ALA A 604 -32.20 -15.84 27.67
CA ALA A 604 -33.06 -15.55 26.53
C ALA A 604 -32.53 -16.17 25.23
N ILE A 605 -31.21 -16.13 24.99
CA ILE A 605 -30.57 -16.76 23.81
C ILE A 605 -30.63 -18.28 23.92
N GLN A 606 -30.32 -18.84 25.10
CA GLN A 606 -30.33 -20.28 25.34
C GLN A 606 -31.74 -20.86 25.15
N PHE A 607 -32.75 -20.23 25.74
CA PHE A 607 -34.14 -20.67 25.66
C PHE A 607 -34.72 -20.52 24.25
N ALA A 608 -34.37 -19.46 23.52
CA ALA A 608 -34.70 -19.34 22.09
C ALA A 608 -34.05 -20.46 21.25
N SER A 609 -32.83 -20.88 21.59
CA SER A 609 -32.16 -22.01 20.94
C SER A 609 -32.87 -23.35 21.25
N ILE A 610 -33.28 -23.57 22.50
CA ILE A 610 -34.09 -24.74 22.90
C ILE A 610 -35.43 -24.77 22.15
N ALA A 611 -36.11 -23.62 22.04
CA ALA A 611 -37.35 -23.52 21.27
C ALA A 611 -37.13 -23.82 19.78
N THR A 612 -36.00 -23.40 19.20
CA THR A 612 -35.64 -23.72 17.81
C THR A 612 -35.42 -25.22 17.64
N TYR A 613 -34.76 -25.87 18.59
CA TYR A 613 -34.60 -27.33 18.60
C TYR A 613 -35.96 -28.05 18.70
N ALA A 614 -36.86 -27.58 19.56
CA ALA A 614 -38.22 -28.11 19.65
C ALA A 614 -39.02 -27.92 18.34
N ALA A 615 -38.89 -26.76 17.68
CA ALA A 615 -39.49 -26.50 16.38
C ALA A 615 -39.01 -27.51 15.32
N LYS A 616 -37.71 -27.82 15.29
CA LYS A 616 -37.14 -28.85 14.42
C LYS A 616 -37.73 -30.23 14.72
N LYS A 617 -37.74 -30.64 16.00
CA LYS A 617 -38.24 -31.95 16.43
C LYS A 617 -39.73 -32.15 16.11
N ASN A 618 -40.52 -31.09 16.20
CA ASN A 618 -41.97 -31.16 16.00
C ASN A 618 -42.39 -31.12 14.53
N GLY A 619 -41.48 -31.28 13.57
CA GLY A 619 -41.81 -31.36 12.14
C GLY A 619 -41.34 -30.17 11.31
N LYS A 620 -40.34 -29.41 11.79
CA LYS A 620 -39.65 -28.32 11.06
C LYS A 620 -40.62 -27.22 10.57
N ASN A 621 -40.13 -26.28 9.76
CA ASN A 621 -40.89 -25.21 9.10
C ASN A 621 -41.90 -24.48 10.02
N ARG A 622 -41.49 -24.17 11.25
CA ARG A 622 -42.38 -23.51 12.22
C ARG A 622 -41.63 -22.59 13.17
N THR A 623 -42.39 -21.72 13.80
CA THR A 623 -41.93 -20.83 14.85
C THR A 623 -42.44 -21.35 16.19
N GLN A 624 -41.54 -21.51 17.17
CA GLN A 624 -41.88 -21.97 18.51
C GLN A 624 -41.51 -20.90 19.53
N LEU A 625 -42.45 -20.53 20.39
CA LEU A 625 -42.17 -19.65 21.52
C LEU A 625 -41.77 -20.51 22.70
N TYR A 626 -40.72 -20.11 23.40
CA TYR A 626 -40.36 -20.65 24.69
C TYR A 626 -41.33 -20.13 25.75
N ARG A 627 -41.90 -21.03 26.55
CA ARG A 627 -42.76 -20.70 27.70
C ARG A 627 -42.22 -21.42 28.93
N ASP A 628 -42.19 -20.70 30.05
CA ASP A 628 -41.77 -21.27 31.33
C ASP A 628 -42.68 -22.44 31.74
N GLY A 629 -42.10 -23.50 32.28
CA GLY A 629 -42.81 -24.73 32.68
C GLY A 629 -43.07 -25.78 31.57
N GLN A 630 -42.63 -25.58 30.32
CA GLN A 630 -42.66 -26.65 29.31
C GLN A 630 -41.52 -27.65 29.52
N GLN A 631 -41.84 -28.93 29.73
CA GLN A 631 -40.86 -30.03 29.71
C GLN A 631 -40.33 -30.22 28.28
N PHE A 632 -39.30 -29.46 27.91
CA PHE A 632 -38.50 -29.77 26.73
C PHE A 632 -37.68 -31.01 27.07
N ILE A 633 -38.13 -32.17 26.58
CA ILE A 633 -37.53 -33.50 26.73
C ILE A 633 -35.99 -33.38 26.81
N GLN A 634 -35.42 -33.79 27.95
CA GLN A 634 -33.98 -34.04 28.07
C GLN A 634 -33.57 -34.85 26.85
N ALA A 635 -32.65 -34.32 26.05
CA ALA A 635 -32.12 -35.02 24.89
C ALA A 635 -31.39 -36.28 25.39
N THR A 636 -32.10 -37.40 25.51
CA THR A 636 -31.49 -38.68 25.86
C THR A 636 -30.82 -39.28 24.62
N PRO A 637 -29.70 -40.00 24.81
CA PRO A 637 -29.00 -40.73 23.75
C PRO A 637 -29.87 -41.77 23.02
N GLU A 638 -31.04 -42.14 23.56
CA GLU A 638 -31.98 -43.04 22.89
C GLU A 638 -32.62 -42.45 21.63
N ALA A 639 -32.67 -41.12 21.50
CA ALA A 639 -33.18 -40.45 20.29
C ALA A 639 -32.30 -40.70 19.04
N LEU A 640 -31.08 -41.25 19.20
CA LEU A 640 -30.20 -41.66 18.11
C LEU A 640 -30.43 -43.10 17.60
N ARG A 641 -31.36 -43.88 18.18
CA ARG A 641 -31.60 -45.29 17.80
C ARG A 641 -32.93 -45.54 17.08
N PHE A 642 -33.33 -44.65 16.18
CA PHE A 642 -34.61 -44.75 15.46
C PHE A 642 -34.54 -45.49 14.09
N GLY A 643 -33.38 -46.08 13.75
CA GLY A 643 -33.18 -46.77 12.47
C GLY A 643 -33.99 -48.06 12.28
N GLU A 644 -34.42 -48.72 13.36
CA GLU A 644 -35.08 -50.03 13.27
C GLU A 644 -36.60 -49.95 12.98
N GLN A 645 -37.26 -48.82 13.22
CA GLN A 645 -38.71 -48.68 12.95
C GLN A 645 -39.03 -48.30 11.48
N CYS A 646 -38.05 -47.84 10.70
CA CYS A 646 -38.29 -47.43 9.31
C CYS A 646 -38.40 -48.62 8.33
N ALA A 647 -37.83 -49.78 8.65
CA ALA A 647 -37.78 -50.92 7.74
C ALA A 647 -39.18 -51.40 7.30
N GLN A 648 -40.13 -51.53 8.22
CA GLN A 648 -41.49 -51.97 7.90
C GLN A 648 -42.23 -50.97 6.99
N THR A 649 -42.03 -49.67 7.22
CA THR A 649 -42.59 -48.59 6.39
C THR A 649 -41.99 -48.59 4.99
N ILE A 650 -40.66 -48.78 4.87
CA ILE A 650 -39.97 -48.88 3.58
C ILE A 650 -40.52 -50.07 2.79
N TYR A 651 -40.57 -51.27 3.39
CA TYR A 651 -41.08 -52.46 2.70
C TYR A 651 -42.55 -52.33 2.29
N ALA A 652 -43.41 -51.73 3.12
CA ALA A 652 -44.80 -51.50 2.78
C ALA A 652 -44.97 -50.55 1.59
N LEU A 653 -44.13 -49.52 1.49
CA LEU A 653 -44.13 -48.58 0.37
C LEU A 653 -43.55 -49.20 -0.89
N THR A 654 -42.45 -49.94 -0.79
CA THR A 654 -41.89 -50.70 -1.92
C THR A 654 -42.94 -51.66 -2.50
N ALA A 655 -43.65 -52.41 -1.64
CA ALA A 655 -44.74 -53.29 -2.08
C ALA A 655 -45.89 -52.53 -2.77
N ALA A 656 -46.19 -51.30 -2.35
CA ALA A 656 -47.23 -50.46 -2.98
C ALA A 656 -46.82 -49.95 -4.37
N VAL A 657 -45.52 -49.66 -4.56
CA VAL A 657 -44.95 -49.28 -5.86
C VAL A 657 -44.97 -50.47 -6.81
N ASP A 658 -44.48 -51.61 -6.35
CA ASP A 658 -44.44 -52.87 -7.12
C ASP A 658 -45.84 -53.40 -7.46
N ALA A 659 -46.87 -53.10 -6.64
CA ALA A 659 -48.26 -53.45 -6.97
C ALA A 659 -48.83 -52.61 -8.12
N LYS A 660 -48.32 -51.39 -8.31
CA LYS A 660 -48.80 -50.44 -9.32
C LYS A 660 -47.99 -50.51 -10.62
N ASP A 661 -46.68 -50.60 -10.51
CA ASP A 661 -45.82 -50.80 -11.67
C ASP A 661 -45.76 -52.31 -11.95
N HIS A 662 -46.36 -52.79 -13.06
CA HIS A 662 -46.53 -54.20 -13.42
C HIS A 662 -45.21 -54.99 -13.66
N TYR A 663 -44.13 -54.64 -12.97
CA TYR A 663 -42.88 -55.39 -12.93
C TYR A 663 -42.94 -56.50 -11.87
N THR A 664 -42.16 -57.54 -12.10
CA THR A 664 -42.02 -58.67 -11.17
C THR A 664 -41.64 -58.19 -9.77
N PHE A 665 -42.27 -58.80 -8.76
CA PHE A 665 -42.21 -58.60 -7.30
C PHE A 665 -40.82 -58.36 -6.64
N ASN A 666 -39.71 -58.32 -7.40
CA ASN A 666 -38.33 -58.30 -6.90
C ASN A 666 -37.42 -57.18 -7.50
N HIS A 667 -37.90 -56.28 -8.37
CA HIS A 667 -37.01 -55.29 -9.03
C HIS A 667 -36.31 -54.36 -8.03
N SER A 668 -37.10 -53.66 -7.21
CA SER A 668 -36.59 -52.74 -6.18
C SER A 668 -35.66 -53.44 -5.18
N GLU A 669 -35.94 -54.71 -4.85
CA GLU A 669 -35.10 -55.55 -3.99
C GLU A 669 -33.77 -55.92 -4.65
N ASN A 670 -33.80 -56.32 -5.93
CA ASN A 670 -32.59 -56.64 -6.70
C ASN A 670 -31.69 -55.40 -6.84
N VAL A 671 -32.27 -54.25 -7.22
CA VAL A 671 -31.53 -52.99 -7.36
C VAL A 671 -30.91 -52.59 -6.01
N SER A 672 -31.68 -52.67 -4.92
CA SER A 672 -31.18 -52.44 -3.56
C SER A 672 -29.98 -53.33 -3.22
N LEU A 673 -30.09 -54.64 -3.49
CA LEU A 673 -29.05 -55.63 -3.20
C LEU A 673 -27.79 -55.40 -4.05
N TYR A 674 -27.95 -55.12 -5.34
CA TYR A 674 -26.85 -54.89 -6.27
C TYR A 674 -26.11 -53.60 -5.92
N ALA A 675 -26.85 -52.53 -5.66
CA ALA A 675 -26.27 -51.23 -5.31
C ALA A 675 -25.58 -51.26 -3.94
N SER A 676 -26.13 -51.96 -2.95
CA SER A 676 -25.50 -52.05 -1.62
C SER A 676 -24.21 -52.88 -1.65
N LYS A 677 -24.20 -54.01 -2.37
CA LYS A 677 -22.96 -54.78 -2.58
C LYS A 677 -21.90 -53.98 -3.34
N LEU A 678 -22.33 -53.21 -4.34
CA LEU A 678 -21.43 -52.34 -5.08
C LEU A 678 -20.84 -51.23 -4.18
N ALA A 679 -21.67 -50.62 -3.34
CA ALA A 679 -21.26 -49.64 -2.33
C ALA A 679 -20.21 -50.22 -1.36
N GLU A 680 -20.39 -51.47 -0.92
CA GLU A 680 -19.40 -52.17 -0.08
C GLU A 680 -18.07 -52.40 -0.81
N GLU A 681 -18.10 -52.89 -2.07
CA GLU A 681 -16.88 -53.18 -2.84
C GLU A 681 -16.06 -51.92 -3.15
N ILE A 682 -16.72 -50.77 -3.38
CA ILE A 682 -16.02 -49.49 -3.60
C ILE A 682 -15.56 -48.82 -2.28
N GLY A 683 -15.78 -49.47 -1.13
CA GLY A 683 -15.25 -49.04 0.16
C GLY A 683 -16.07 -47.99 0.90
N LEU A 684 -17.38 -47.88 0.64
CA LEU A 684 -18.26 -47.04 1.45
C LEU A 684 -18.45 -47.62 2.85
N ASP A 685 -18.60 -46.74 3.85
CA ASP A 685 -18.86 -47.17 5.22
C ASP A 685 -20.26 -47.80 5.38
N ARG A 686 -20.46 -48.50 6.50
CA ARG A 686 -21.70 -49.23 6.79
C ARG A 686 -22.95 -48.34 6.77
N GLU A 687 -22.81 -47.06 7.14
CA GLU A 687 -23.91 -46.11 7.14
C GLU A 687 -24.31 -45.77 5.69
N HIS A 688 -23.34 -45.40 4.85
CA HIS A 688 -23.57 -45.12 3.44
C HIS A 688 -24.09 -46.34 2.66
N VAL A 689 -23.60 -47.55 2.95
CA VAL A 689 -24.13 -48.79 2.37
C VAL A 689 -25.62 -48.95 2.69
N GLU A 690 -26.02 -48.70 3.94
CA GLU A 690 -27.41 -48.77 4.37
C GLU A 690 -28.28 -47.68 3.71
N ILE A 691 -27.74 -46.48 3.52
CA ILE A 691 -28.41 -45.40 2.76
C ILE A 691 -28.66 -45.85 1.31
N VAL A 692 -27.66 -46.42 0.64
CA VAL A 692 -27.79 -46.91 -0.74
C VAL A 692 -28.80 -48.05 -0.82
N ARG A 693 -28.77 -48.98 0.13
CA ARG A 693 -29.74 -50.09 0.23
C ARG A 693 -31.17 -49.56 0.33
N GLN A 694 -31.43 -48.63 1.25
CA GLN A 694 -32.76 -48.07 1.45
C GLN A 694 -33.20 -47.17 0.29
N ALA A 695 -32.28 -46.40 -0.30
CA ALA A 695 -32.55 -45.61 -1.49
C ALA A 695 -32.93 -46.51 -2.68
N GLY A 696 -32.28 -47.67 -2.84
CA GLY A 696 -32.65 -48.65 -3.88
C GLY A 696 -34.05 -49.22 -3.72
N LEU A 697 -34.55 -49.39 -2.49
CA LEU A 697 -35.92 -49.82 -2.25
C LEU A 697 -36.97 -48.74 -2.57
N LEU A 698 -36.57 -47.46 -2.55
CA LEU A 698 -37.47 -46.32 -2.65
C LEU A 698 -37.28 -45.48 -3.93
N HIS A 699 -36.29 -45.78 -4.78
CA HIS A 699 -35.90 -44.93 -5.90
C HIS A 699 -37.07 -44.62 -6.84
N ASP A 700 -37.94 -45.60 -7.04
CA ASP A 700 -39.11 -45.55 -7.92
C ASP A 700 -40.44 -45.20 -7.22
N ILE A 701 -40.43 -44.78 -5.95
CA ILE A 701 -41.68 -44.54 -5.20
C ILE A 701 -42.60 -43.51 -5.85
N GLY A 702 -42.03 -42.53 -6.54
CA GLY A 702 -42.79 -41.52 -7.28
C GLY A 702 -43.59 -42.05 -8.48
N LYS A 703 -43.37 -43.31 -8.92
CA LYS A 703 -44.23 -43.94 -9.94
C LYS A 703 -45.68 -44.10 -9.46
N ILE A 704 -45.93 -44.03 -8.15
CA ILE A 704 -47.28 -43.90 -7.59
C ILE A 704 -48.02 -42.68 -8.14
N GLY A 705 -47.32 -41.61 -8.50
CA GLY A 705 -47.91 -40.42 -9.12
C GLY A 705 -48.17 -40.52 -10.63
N VAL A 706 -47.63 -41.53 -11.32
CA VAL A 706 -47.71 -41.66 -12.79
C VAL A 706 -49.06 -42.27 -13.21
N PRO A 707 -49.74 -41.75 -14.26
CA PRO A 707 -50.98 -42.33 -14.77
C PRO A 707 -50.81 -43.77 -15.29
N GLU A 708 -51.76 -44.64 -14.97
CA GLU A 708 -51.72 -46.08 -15.30
C GLU A 708 -51.53 -46.37 -16.80
N HIS A 709 -52.19 -45.60 -17.67
CA HIS A 709 -52.09 -45.77 -19.13
C HIS A 709 -50.71 -45.41 -19.71
N ILE A 710 -49.91 -44.63 -18.98
CA ILE A 710 -48.51 -44.32 -19.34
C ILE A 710 -47.60 -45.41 -18.78
N LEU A 711 -47.80 -45.81 -17.52
CA LEU A 711 -46.99 -46.81 -16.83
C LEU A 711 -47.08 -48.21 -17.48
N SER A 712 -48.27 -48.61 -17.93
CA SER A 712 -48.56 -49.94 -18.50
C SER A 712 -48.48 -50.02 -20.04
N LYS A 713 -48.02 -48.96 -20.72
CA LYS A 713 -48.04 -48.87 -22.19
C LYS A 713 -47.13 -49.93 -22.84
N LYS A 714 -47.67 -50.69 -23.80
CA LYS A 714 -46.96 -51.77 -24.51
C LYS A 714 -46.14 -51.30 -25.73
N GLY A 715 -45.61 -50.09 -25.70
CA GLY A 715 -44.86 -49.47 -26.80
C GLY A 715 -44.09 -48.23 -26.35
N PRO A 716 -43.35 -47.55 -27.24
CA PRO A 716 -42.57 -46.37 -26.86
C PRO A 716 -43.47 -45.24 -26.35
N LEU A 717 -42.97 -44.51 -25.34
CA LEU A 717 -43.60 -43.30 -24.84
C LEU A 717 -43.40 -42.16 -25.86
N THR A 718 -44.44 -41.35 -26.05
CA THR A 718 -44.36 -40.04 -26.73
C THR A 718 -43.54 -39.06 -25.89
N ARG A 719 -43.17 -37.91 -26.47
CA ARG A 719 -42.36 -36.91 -25.76
C ARG A 719 -43.07 -36.37 -24.52
N GLU A 720 -44.38 -36.16 -24.63
CA GLU A 720 -45.23 -35.68 -23.56
C GLU A 720 -45.39 -36.74 -22.45
N GLU A 721 -45.61 -38.00 -22.83
CA GLU A 721 -45.66 -39.13 -21.88
C GLU A 721 -44.31 -39.36 -21.18
N MET A 722 -43.19 -39.19 -21.90
CA MET A 722 -41.84 -39.29 -21.34
C MET A 722 -41.59 -38.20 -20.31
N GLN A 723 -42.04 -36.96 -20.54
CA GLN A 723 -41.92 -35.87 -19.58
C GLN A 723 -42.72 -36.15 -18.29
N ILE A 724 -43.92 -36.75 -18.41
CA ILE A 724 -44.71 -37.20 -17.26
C ILE A 724 -44.01 -38.36 -16.54
N MET A 725 -43.43 -39.30 -17.28
CA MET A 725 -42.67 -40.42 -16.72
C MET A 725 -41.44 -39.94 -15.94
N GLN A 726 -40.64 -39.03 -16.49
CA GLN A 726 -39.47 -38.45 -15.80
C GLN A 726 -39.83 -37.75 -14.49
N GLY A 727 -41.07 -37.25 -14.37
CA GLY A 727 -41.59 -36.65 -13.15
C GLY A 727 -41.63 -37.58 -11.92
N HIS A 728 -41.52 -38.91 -12.10
CA HIS A 728 -41.48 -39.85 -10.97
C HIS A 728 -40.30 -39.58 -10.05
N VAL A 729 -39.18 -39.08 -10.57
CA VAL A 729 -37.98 -38.80 -9.77
C VAL A 729 -38.24 -37.65 -8.79
N GLU A 730 -38.88 -36.57 -9.25
CA GLU A 730 -39.33 -35.49 -8.36
C GLU A 730 -40.48 -35.95 -7.43
N GLY A 731 -41.34 -36.83 -7.94
CA GLY A 731 -42.39 -37.50 -7.16
C GLY A 731 -41.82 -38.27 -5.97
N SER A 732 -40.70 -38.98 -6.16
CA SER A 732 -40.00 -39.72 -5.10
C SER A 732 -39.56 -38.80 -3.97
N ILE A 733 -39.04 -37.60 -4.27
CA ILE A 733 -38.71 -36.58 -3.26
C ILE A 733 -39.97 -36.15 -2.49
N ALA A 734 -41.04 -35.84 -3.24
CA ALA A 734 -42.28 -35.35 -2.66
C ALA A 734 -42.91 -36.35 -1.70
N MET A 735 -42.70 -37.65 -1.92
CA MET A 735 -43.19 -38.72 -1.04
C MET A 735 -42.23 -38.99 0.13
N ILE A 736 -40.93 -39.11 -0.13
CA ILE A 736 -39.93 -39.44 0.90
C ILE A 736 -39.83 -38.33 1.96
N LYS A 737 -39.97 -37.04 1.59
CA LYS A 737 -39.90 -35.90 2.52
C LYS A 737 -40.93 -35.95 3.66
N TYR A 738 -42.07 -36.64 3.46
CA TYR A 738 -43.10 -36.78 4.49
C TYR A 738 -42.90 -38.04 5.35
N LEU A 739 -41.93 -38.89 5.02
CA LEU A 739 -41.61 -40.07 5.81
C LEU A 739 -40.71 -39.67 6.98
N PRO A 740 -41.06 -40.02 8.22
CA PRO A 740 -40.23 -39.73 9.38
C PRO A 740 -38.82 -40.29 9.19
N SER A 741 -37.81 -39.42 9.28
CA SER A 741 -36.40 -39.81 9.33
C SER A 741 -35.85 -40.54 8.09
N LEU A 742 -36.37 -40.28 6.88
CA LEU A 742 -35.83 -40.86 5.62
C LEU A 742 -35.26 -39.81 4.63
N ASP A 743 -35.13 -38.55 5.05
CA ASP A 743 -34.60 -37.46 4.20
C ASP A 743 -33.20 -37.78 3.62
N TYR A 744 -32.41 -38.61 4.30
CA TYR A 744 -31.05 -38.97 3.91
C TYR A 744 -30.95 -39.88 2.67
N VAL A 745 -32.03 -40.58 2.29
CA VAL A 745 -32.01 -41.44 1.08
C VAL A 745 -32.26 -40.63 -0.20
N ILE A 746 -32.80 -39.41 -0.06
CA ILE A 746 -33.27 -38.58 -1.18
C ILE A 746 -32.17 -38.32 -2.21
N PRO A 747 -30.93 -37.93 -1.86
CA PRO A 747 -29.87 -37.67 -2.84
C PRO A 747 -29.55 -38.88 -3.73
N ALA A 748 -29.55 -40.09 -3.15
CA ALA A 748 -29.31 -41.32 -3.90
C ALA A 748 -30.52 -41.69 -4.77
N ALA A 749 -31.73 -41.61 -4.21
CA ALA A 749 -32.98 -41.94 -4.90
C ALA A 749 -33.33 -40.96 -6.03
N ILE A 750 -32.99 -39.67 -5.94
CA ILE A 750 -33.27 -38.70 -7.00
C ILE A 750 -32.24 -38.79 -8.15
N GLY A 751 -30.98 -39.07 -7.82
CA GLY A 751 -29.90 -38.99 -8.80
C GLY A 751 -29.75 -40.23 -9.68
N HIS A 752 -30.54 -41.28 -9.49
CA HIS A 752 -30.33 -42.58 -10.15
C HIS A 752 -30.51 -42.52 -11.68
N HIS A 753 -31.14 -41.47 -12.22
CA HIS A 753 -31.25 -41.18 -13.65
C HIS A 753 -30.34 -40.05 -14.15
N GLU A 754 -29.51 -39.47 -13.27
CA GLU A 754 -28.42 -38.60 -13.70
C GLU A 754 -27.37 -39.42 -14.45
N ARG A 755 -26.74 -38.80 -15.45
CA ARG A 755 -25.76 -39.46 -16.31
C ARG A 755 -24.40 -38.81 -16.10
N TRP A 756 -23.34 -39.62 -16.11
CA TRP A 756 -21.98 -39.12 -15.91
C TRP A 756 -21.60 -37.94 -16.83
N ASP A 757 -22.13 -37.92 -18.05
CA ASP A 757 -21.94 -36.88 -19.06
C ASP A 757 -22.76 -35.58 -18.85
N GLY A 758 -23.63 -35.52 -17.82
CA GLY A 758 -24.50 -34.38 -17.57
C GLY A 758 -25.78 -34.34 -18.41
N ASN A 759 -26.01 -35.33 -19.29
CA ASN A 759 -27.23 -35.40 -20.13
C ASN A 759 -28.39 -36.16 -19.45
N GLY A 760 -28.28 -36.40 -18.14
CA GLY A 760 -29.29 -37.09 -17.35
C GLY A 760 -30.43 -36.20 -16.90
N TYR A 761 -31.31 -36.75 -16.07
CA TYR A 761 -32.42 -36.03 -15.46
C TYR A 761 -32.54 -36.43 -13.98
N PRO A 762 -33.14 -35.58 -13.12
CA PRO A 762 -33.90 -34.37 -13.44
C PRO A 762 -33.09 -33.07 -13.58
N ARG A 763 -31.80 -33.04 -13.22
CA ARG A 763 -31.03 -31.80 -13.08
C ARG A 763 -29.82 -31.68 -13.99
N GLY A 764 -29.40 -32.76 -14.65
CA GLY A 764 -28.24 -32.74 -15.55
C GLY A 764 -26.93 -32.61 -14.80
N LEU A 765 -26.83 -33.22 -13.61
CA LEU A 765 -25.59 -33.25 -12.83
C LEU A 765 -24.54 -34.09 -13.58
N ALA A 766 -23.28 -33.66 -13.55
CA ALA A 766 -22.19 -34.33 -14.28
C ALA A 766 -21.08 -34.81 -13.34
N GLY A 767 -20.46 -35.94 -13.70
CA GLY A 767 -19.30 -36.48 -12.98
C GLY A 767 -19.53 -36.71 -11.49
N GLU A 768 -18.63 -36.17 -10.66
CA GLU A 768 -18.64 -36.35 -9.20
C GLU A 768 -19.67 -35.47 -8.47
N GLU A 769 -20.34 -34.54 -9.17
CA GLU A 769 -21.48 -33.80 -8.61
C GLU A 769 -22.70 -34.71 -8.38
N ILE A 770 -22.74 -35.87 -9.05
CA ILE A 770 -23.75 -36.90 -8.82
C ILE A 770 -23.40 -37.64 -7.51
N PRO A 771 -24.33 -37.71 -6.53
CA PRO A 771 -24.10 -38.44 -5.29
C PRO A 771 -23.62 -39.87 -5.54
N VAL A 772 -22.62 -40.34 -4.77
CA VAL A 772 -22.03 -41.67 -4.99
C VAL A 772 -23.07 -42.79 -4.92
N GLY A 773 -24.05 -42.68 -4.03
CA GLY A 773 -25.16 -43.63 -3.94
C GLY A 773 -26.07 -43.63 -5.17
N ALA A 774 -26.30 -42.46 -5.79
CA ALA A 774 -27.04 -42.35 -7.05
C ALA A 774 -26.29 -42.99 -8.21
N ARG A 775 -24.95 -42.84 -8.26
CA ARG A 775 -24.11 -43.51 -9.27
C ARG A 775 -24.15 -45.03 -9.10
N CYS A 776 -24.15 -45.55 -7.87
CA CYS A 776 -24.33 -46.98 -7.62
C CYS A 776 -25.71 -47.47 -8.07
N LEU A 777 -26.77 -46.73 -7.74
CA LEU A 777 -28.14 -47.06 -8.13
C LEU A 777 -28.33 -47.05 -9.65
N CYS A 778 -27.76 -46.07 -10.35
CA CYS A 778 -27.84 -45.96 -11.80
C CYS A 778 -27.31 -47.23 -12.51
N VAL A 779 -26.17 -47.76 -12.03
CA VAL A 779 -25.57 -49.00 -12.57
C VAL A 779 -26.43 -50.22 -12.22
N ALA A 780 -26.88 -50.32 -10.97
CA ALA A 780 -27.68 -51.44 -10.49
C ALA A 780 -29.06 -51.52 -11.15
N ASP A 781 -29.76 -50.39 -11.29
CA ASP A 781 -31.05 -50.26 -11.96
C ASP A 781 -30.93 -50.62 -13.45
N ALA A 782 -29.96 -50.05 -14.16
CA ALA A 782 -29.73 -50.37 -15.56
C ALA A 782 -29.42 -51.85 -15.78
N PHE A 783 -28.63 -52.47 -14.90
CA PHE A 783 -28.31 -53.89 -14.99
C PHE A 783 -29.55 -54.77 -14.76
N ASP A 784 -30.31 -54.55 -13.68
CA ASP A 784 -31.53 -55.33 -13.43
C ASP A 784 -32.56 -55.12 -14.54
N ALA A 785 -32.70 -53.88 -15.04
CA ALA A 785 -33.56 -53.54 -16.15
C ALA A 785 -33.24 -54.32 -17.44
N MET A 786 -31.95 -54.61 -17.68
CA MET A 786 -31.50 -55.38 -18.84
C MET A 786 -31.65 -56.89 -18.66
N THR A 787 -31.44 -57.41 -17.45
CA THR A 787 -31.41 -58.86 -17.18
C THR A 787 -32.75 -59.45 -16.74
N THR A 788 -33.73 -58.62 -16.41
CA THR A 788 -35.08 -59.04 -15.99
C THR A 788 -36.06 -59.02 -17.17
N LYS A 789 -36.96 -60.01 -17.26
CA LYS A 789 -37.95 -60.12 -18.35
C LYS A 789 -39.03 -59.04 -18.19
N ARG A 790 -39.19 -58.17 -19.20
CA ARG A 790 -40.20 -57.09 -19.22
C ARG A 790 -41.32 -57.39 -20.23
N SER A 791 -42.52 -56.85 -20.01
CA SER A 791 -43.74 -57.11 -20.82
C SER A 791 -43.58 -56.85 -22.33
N TYR A 792 -42.54 -56.14 -22.75
CA TYR A 792 -42.28 -55.69 -24.13
C TYR A 792 -40.84 -55.99 -24.61
N LYS A 793 -39.98 -56.64 -23.81
CA LYS A 793 -38.59 -56.96 -24.18
C LYS A 793 -38.11 -58.23 -23.50
N GLN A 794 -37.52 -59.15 -24.27
CA GLN A 794 -36.83 -60.31 -23.68
C GLN A 794 -35.59 -59.85 -22.91
N ALA A 795 -35.33 -60.51 -21.78
CA ALA A 795 -34.13 -60.27 -20.97
C ALA A 795 -32.87 -60.53 -21.78
N LEU A 796 -31.89 -59.63 -21.69
CA LEU A 796 -30.56 -59.83 -22.26
C LEU A 796 -29.82 -60.95 -21.49
N SER A 797 -28.84 -61.58 -22.15
CA SER A 797 -27.88 -62.42 -21.40
C SER A 797 -27.02 -61.52 -20.51
N VAL A 798 -26.42 -62.11 -19.47
CA VAL A 798 -25.56 -61.37 -18.54
C VAL A 798 -24.39 -60.75 -19.29
N GLU A 799 -23.79 -61.50 -20.22
CA GLU A 799 -22.67 -61.04 -21.05
C GLU A 799 -23.07 -59.82 -21.88
N ALA A 800 -24.25 -59.85 -22.52
CA ALA A 800 -24.74 -58.73 -23.31
C ALA A 800 -25.06 -57.50 -22.45
N ALA A 801 -25.55 -57.67 -21.21
CA ALA A 801 -25.76 -56.58 -20.27
C ALA A 801 -24.43 -55.96 -19.80
N LEU A 802 -23.41 -56.78 -19.52
CA LEU A 802 -22.07 -56.31 -19.17
C LEU A 802 -21.41 -55.54 -20.32
N ASP A 803 -21.58 -55.99 -21.56
CA ASP A 803 -21.08 -55.28 -22.74
C ASP A 803 -21.79 -53.94 -22.95
N GLU A 804 -23.08 -53.83 -22.62
CA GLU A 804 -23.79 -52.54 -22.62
C GLU A 804 -23.25 -51.59 -21.55
N LEU A 805 -23.00 -52.09 -20.33
CA LEU A 805 -22.38 -51.28 -19.28
C LEU A 805 -21.00 -50.76 -19.71
N ARG A 806 -20.15 -51.64 -20.28
CA ARG A 806 -18.81 -51.26 -20.79
C ARG A 806 -18.86 -50.16 -21.83
N ARG A 807 -19.80 -50.25 -22.79
CA ARG A 807 -19.96 -49.26 -23.87
C ARG A 807 -20.38 -47.89 -23.36
N ASN A 808 -21.02 -47.81 -22.21
CA ASN A 808 -21.58 -46.57 -21.67
C ASN A 808 -20.79 -46.01 -20.45
N LEU A 809 -19.61 -46.56 -20.13
CA LEU A 809 -18.71 -46.00 -19.11
C LEU A 809 -18.22 -44.60 -19.53
N GLY A 810 -18.28 -43.64 -18.62
CA GLY A 810 -17.90 -42.25 -18.88
C GLY A 810 -18.93 -41.44 -19.66
N VAL A 811 -20.06 -42.05 -20.02
CA VAL A 811 -21.20 -41.39 -20.66
C VAL A 811 -22.42 -41.49 -19.77
N GLN A 812 -22.98 -42.68 -19.59
CA GLN A 812 -24.09 -42.92 -18.67
C GLN A 812 -23.58 -43.23 -17.27
N PHE A 813 -22.60 -44.12 -17.17
CA PHE A 813 -22.13 -44.68 -15.90
C PHE A 813 -20.80 -44.08 -15.48
N ASP A 814 -20.59 -43.92 -14.19
CA ASP A 814 -19.28 -43.61 -13.61
C ASP A 814 -18.26 -44.69 -14.04
N PRO A 815 -17.13 -44.33 -14.67
CA PRO A 815 -16.14 -45.30 -15.13
C PRO A 815 -15.60 -46.21 -14.03
N ARG A 816 -15.37 -45.69 -12.82
CA ARG A 816 -14.78 -46.44 -11.70
C ARG A 816 -15.81 -47.38 -11.09
N ILE A 817 -17.02 -46.88 -10.83
CA ILE A 817 -18.10 -47.65 -10.22
C ILE A 817 -18.62 -48.72 -11.19
N GLY A 818 -18.79 -48.38 -12.47
CA GLY A 818 -19.23 -49.32 -13.49
C GLY A 818 -18.22 -50.46 -13.73
N LEU A 819 -16.91 -50.17 -13.74
CA LEU A 819 -15.88 -51.22 -13.84
C LEU A 819 -15.86 -52.13 -12.60
N ALA A 820 -16.02 -51.57 -11.40
CA ALA A 820 -16.12 -52.35 -10.18
C ALA A 820 -17.33 -53.30 -10.24
N PHE A 821 -18.48 -52.80 -10.68
CA PHE A 821 -19.69 -53.61 -10.84
C PHE A 821 -19.50 -54.76 -11.84
N ILE A 822 -18.94 -54.48 -13.03
CA ILE A 822 -18.66 -55.52 -14.05
C ILE A 822 -17.78 -56.62 -13.45
N LYS A 823 -16.69 -56.25 -12.77
CA LYS A 823 -15.78 -57.19 -12.13
C LYS A 823 -16.51 -58.05 -11.08
N MET A 824 -17.39 -57.44 -10.27
CA MET A 824 -18.17 -58.18 -9.27
C MET A 824 -19.12 -59.22 -9.89
N VAL A 825 -19.72 -58.92 -11.05
CA VAL A 825 -20.58 -59.88 -11.76
C VAL A 825 -19.74 -61.03 -12.34
N GLU A 826 -18.59 -60.73 -12.95
CA GLU A 826 -17.68 -61.74 -13.51
C GLU A 826 -17.07 -62.67 -12.44
N GLU A 827 -16.79 -62.13 -11.25
CA GLU A 827 -16.32 -62.88 -10.08
C GLU A 827 -17.44 -63.67 -9.37
N GLY A 828 -18.69 -63.55 -9.81
CA GLY A 828 -19.85 -64.22 -9.21
C GLY A 828 -20.27 -63.67 -7.85
N LYS A 829 -19.80 -62.48 -7.44
CA LYS A 829 -20.21 -61.80 -6.20
C LYS A 829 -21.66 -61.29 -6.27
N ILE A 830 -22.16 -61.07 -7.48
CA ILE A 830 -23.55 -60.71 -7.78
C ILE A 830 -24.24 -61.92 -8.43
N SER A 831 -25.18 -62.53 -7.71
CA SER A 831 -25.92 -63.72 -8.15
C SER A 831 -27.31 -63.35 -8.68
N LEU A 832 -27.62 -63.76 -9.91
CA LEU A 832 -28.98 -63.65 -10.48
C LEU A 832 -29.86 -64.82 -9.99
N PRO A 833 -31.18 -64.62 -9.81
CA PRO A 833 -32.09 -65.71 -9.46
C PRO A 833 -32.04 -66.82 -10.53
N ARG A 834 -31.85 -68.08 -10.12
CA ARG A 834 -31.84 -69.24 -11.04
C ARG A 834 -33.19 -69.36 -11.76
N ARG A 835 -33.15 -69.58 -13.08
CA ARG A 835 -34.33 -69.96 -13.87
C ARG A 835 -34.72 -71.39 -13.51
N ASP A 836 -35.90 -71.59 -12.93
CA ASP A 836 -36.51 -72.92 -12.84
C ASP A 836 -36.81 -73.42 -14.26
N THR A 837 -35.95 -74.29 -14.79
CA THR A 837 -36.29 -75.13 -15.93
C THR A 837 -37.21 -76.22 -15.44
N ALA A 838 -38.52 -76.02 -15.60
CA ALA A 838 -39.51 -77.07 -15.44
C ALA A 838 -39.14 -78.24 -16.37
N SER A 839 -38.97 -79.41 -15.76
CA SER A 839 -38.88 -80.73 -16.38
C SER A 839 -40.02 -80.94 -17.38
N ALA A 840 -39.69 -81.25 -18.64
CA ALA A 840 -40.63 -81.85 -19.57
C ALA A 840 -40.96 -83.28 -19.09
N PRO A 841 -42.24 -83.70 -19.06
CA PRO A 841 -42.59 -85.09 -18.79
C PRO A 841 -42.42 -85.96 -20.05
N ASP A 842 -42.14 -87.24 -19.83
CA ASP A 842 -41.82 -88.29 -20.80
C ASP A 842 -42.75 -88.40 -22.03
N ALA A 843 -42.13 -88.52 -23.22
CA ALA A 843 -42.39 -89.56 -24.25
C ALA A 843 -41.41 -89.39 -25.44
#